data_AF-J3NHM0-F1
#
_entry.id   AF-J3NHM0-F1
#
_cell.length_a   1.000
_cell.length_b   1.000
_cell.length_c   1.000
_cell.angle_alpha   90.00
_cell.angle_beta   90.00
_cell.angle_gamma   90.00
#
_symmetry.space_group_name_H-M   'P 1'
#
loop_
_entity.id
_entity.type
_entity.pdbx_description
1 polymer ?
#
loop_
_entity_poly.entity_id
_entity_poly.type
_entity_poly.pdbx_seq_one_letter_code
_entity_poly.pdbx_strand_id
1 'polypeptide(L)'
;MAQFWQSFQDVYGDFGEASTTVDEYAIANIQSAQPEPVSVGSDADDINPTNLLRARKDVIGMIADASLSASGALVPEAESAVRARIRDCLEMESRLHRGGQDAAEAVNLLQYVLGKTDSFLNKNPLHRAKLLVQLILETNKERERRLPLLRPSGGQHPLFMAIEFDIGSKKDEEPSDLARFLCSVLDQREAADAISTQNAAGETCLHQAIRKDLDGVEEMIDLAHIEIFQCQSLPKSPPAPQQWEGPREEHDGNTPLHDALHHSKCYPAFPGCPPAVRWLFKAVMPDQAAPVTSAQPNQHRAQVQAPRPDASGPAGQANKAGQPLTRRPTLPPSSSELGANACSTCKAAAQTFLETRARRLRILEKLLQRDSHALTVHNSTGQSPYLYFTRDATKAAEAAARSTNTSLGGPGERGALKPSDVSAIAKGKGASDSGKNTEPSIALQGNQASPANKKAPMQGSVSSHELHHLRTDLLAIEITNLCQREVFELGGYEKAYQCLFPSQKAATAPTCQAEADLDVFFILDGKTQRISHTTTSNFNYLQFAPEMAKVVLSLEYNRDRVVGSLDEVWKSDQLNIINVFKWLKGRKDSPRAPGKGVRSILKLVVLDNKERPCSDETVEKCLDGLEIRYLDWNTPDLAAETLGKAKELVELDLYWSGLRAVMSGWLDTKGLSILKSLRTIRLHARPGREEAGVQLLKDLVVVSNPGQPESDRALRKVIPADKNKKPQASSGAEGRSDDSNDSTLPHPWIKAAKAMGEWLVNLDGISERPPGRDQLVKIALLDDGVDPTFHGVGRYLAHPRWPRDSSSDPKPLFLSSKQHGSKLAWLIKSVCPHVRIYVGKLTYESDNGLRQRSFSLKQAKDAIDWAVRCKVDIISMSWSVRKLSEKKGNQADDIEALKTSIDNASKANILMFCAAGDNMGNSRSDNEWLPCGWPETRSIGATDRYNGIQPYVVQRGVDYYFPGEYLFVDIDKSPTTYQAGNSGATALASGLAALVLFCMRREKLAIPKDVAKFMDRVMTNVFTSRDGTNLDKVVQSSVLIRAVNDNMELKELAGKFSAQFDG
;
A
#
# COMPACT_ATOMS: atom_id res chain seq x y z
N MET A 1 -9.89 -28.56 44.14
CA MET A 1 -8.88 -29.61 44.42
C MET A 1 -9.45 -31.03 44.34
N ALA A 2 -10.50 -31.39 45.07
CA ALA A 2 -11.08 -32.75 45.00
C ALA A 2 -11.61 -33.16 43.59
N GLN A 3 -12.24 -32.22 42.86
CA GLN A 3 -12.70 -32.48 41.48
C GLN A 3 -11.57 -32.61 40.44
N PHE A 4 -10.41 -31.99 40.69
CA PHE A 4 -9.22 -32.13 39.84
C PHE A 4 -8.59 -33.52 40.01
N TRP A 5 -8.68 -34.08 41.22
CA TRP A 5 -8.15 -35.40 41.54
C TRP A 5 -9.01 -36.55 41.00
N GLN A 6 -10.33 -36.37 40.95
CA GLN A 6 -11.25 -37.33 40.34
C GLN A 6 -11.05 -37.47 38.82
N SER A 7 -10.84 -36.35 38.10
CA SER A 7 -10.59 -36.37 36.64
C SER A 7 -9.22 -36.94 36.25
N PHE A 8 -8.25 -36.98 37.17
CA PHE A 8 -6.93 -37.55 36.92
C PHE A 8 -6.93 -39.09 36.98
N GLN A 9 -7.76 -39.68 37.84
CA GLN A 9 -7.91 -41.14 37.95
C GLN A 9 -8.71 -41.76 36.80
N ASP A 10 -9.69 -41.02 36.25
CA ASP A 10 -10.56 -41.52 35.17
C ASP A 10 -9.86 -41.61 33.79
N VAL A 11 -8.69 -40.98 33.61
CA VAL A 11 -7.99 -40.91 32.31
C VAL A 11 -6.86 -41.93 32.17
N TYR A 12 -6.33 -42.47 33.28
CA TYR A 12 -5.11 -43.30 33.27
C TYR A 12 -5.22 -44.64 34.02
N GLY A 13 -6.42 -45.01 34.47
CA GLY A 13 -6.66 -46.26 35.20
C GLY A 13 -6.81 -47.48 34.29
N ASP A 14 -5.72 -47.95 33.67
CA ASP A 14 -5.64 -49.34 33.21
C ASP A 14 -4.19 -49.75 32.93
N PHE A 15 -3.50 -50.31 33.94
CA PHE A 15 -2.48 -51.33 33.74
C PHE A 15 -2.36 -52.18 35.02
N GLY A 16 -2.39 -53.50 34.81
CA GLY A 16 -2.70 -54.50 35.81
C GLY A 16 -1.62 -54.78 36.85
N GLU A 17 -2.08 -55.49 37.89
CA GLU A 17 -1.32 -56.14 38.95
C GLU A 17 -0.12 -56.97 38.43
N ALA A 18 1.05 -56.80 39.06
CA ALA A 18 2.03 -57.87 39.19
C ALA A 18 2.96 -57.65 40.40
N SER A 19 2.78 -58.54 41.38
CA SER A 19 3.79 -59.16 42.25
C SER A 19 4.72 -58.28 43.09
N THR A 20 4.36 -58.23 44.37
CA THR A 20 5.23 -58.26 45.55
C THR A 20 6.60 -58.93 45.35
N THR A 21 7.66 -58.20 45.66
CA THR A 21 8.75 -58.65 46.56
C THR A 21 9.36 -57.42 47.20
N VAL A 22 9.14 -57.29 48.51
CA VAL A 22 9.84 -56.36 49.39
C VAL A 22 11.27 -56.88 49.52
N ASP A 23 12.25 -56.15 48.99
CA ASP A 23 13.66 -56.42 49.25
C ASP A 23 14.14 -55.46 50.34
N GLU A 24 14.26 -55.99 51.56
CA GLU A 24 14.64 -55.33 52.81
C GLU A 24 16.10 -54.84 52.85
N TYR A 25 16.77 -54.65 51.70
CA TYR A 25 18.20 -54.31 51.65
C TYR A 25 18.54 -52.86 51.29
N ALA A 26 17.54 -51.98 51.08
CA ALA A 26 17.77 -50.56 50.78
C ALA A 26 17.65 -49.61 51.99
N ILE A 27 17.22 -50.10 53.16
CA ILE A 27 17.00 -49.25 54.37
C ILE A 27 18.28 -49.08 55.22
N ALA A 28 19.38 -49.75 54.88
CA ALA A 28 20.62 -49.70 55.66
C ALA A 28 21.62 -48.59 55.26
N ASN A 29 21.42 -47.87 54.15
CA ASN A 29 22.34 -46.81 53.69
C ASN A 29 21.80 -45.37 53.77
N ILE A 30 20.63 -45.16 54.39
CA ILE A 30 20.02 -43.82 54.57
C ILE A 30 20.39 -43.19 55.93
N GLN A 31 21.20 -43.85 56.76
CA GLN A 31 21.64 -43.30 58.06
C GLN A 31 23.01 -42.60 58.06
N SER A 32 23.69 -42.45 56.92
CA SER A 32 25.02 -41.79 56.87
C SER A 32 25.15 -40.60 55.91
N ALA A 33 24.04 -39.97 55.51
CA ALA A 33 24.07 -38.71 54.79
C ALA A 33 23.04 -37.74 55.37
N GLN A 34 23.19 -37.43 56.66
CA GLN A 34 22.77 -36.11 57.14
C GLN A 34 23.66 -35.10 56.38
N PRO A 35 23.14 -34.18 55.56
CA PRO A 35 23.90 -32.98 55.29
C PRO A 35 24.07 -32.33 56.66
N GLU A 36 25.31 -32.16 57.11
CA GLU A 36 25.54 -31.36 58.32
C GLU A 36 24.77 -30.05 58.17
N PRO A 37 24.06 -29.61 59.22
CA PRO A 37 23.51 -28.28 59.22
C PRO A 37 24.73 -27.36 59.15
N VAL A 38 24.99 -26.80 57.98
CA VAL A 38 25.87 -25.64 57.89
C VAL A 38 25.13 -24.58 58.67
N SER A 39 25.46 -24.47 59.96
CA SER A 39 25.16 -23.31 60.76
C SER A 39 25.59 -22.14 59.91
N VAL A 40 24.63 -21.30 59.53
CA VAL A 40 24.95 -20.02 58.90
C VAL A 40 25.70 -19.24 59.98
N GLY A 41 27.03 -19.37 59.95
CA GLY A 41 27.94 -18.59 60.73
C GLY A 41 27.65 -17.12 60.44
N SER A 42 27.68 -16.33 61.49
CA SER A 42 27.49 -14.88 61.50
C SER A 42 28.56 -14.10 60.73
N ASP A 43 29.42 -14.76 59.97
CA ASP A 43 30.61 -14.15 59.38
C ASP A 43 30.31 -13.70 57.94
N ALA A 44 30.58 -12.42 57.69
CA ALA A 44 30.39 -11.79 56.39
C ALA A 44 31.33 -12.35 55.30
N ASP A 45 32.31 -13.18 55.66
CA ASP A 45 33.37 -13.70 54.78
C ASP A 45 33.01 -15.00 54.04
N ASP A 46 31.92 -15.69 54.40
CA ASP A 46 31.55 -16.99 53.82
C ASP A 46 30.64 -16.90 52.57
N ILE A 47 30.18 -15.68 52.25
CA ILE A 47 29.28 -15.44 51.13
C ILE A 47 30.08 -14.85 49.97
N ASN A 48 30.54 -15.73 49.08
CA ASN A 48 31.27 -15.38 47.87
C ASN A 48 30.64 -16.05 46.62
N PRO A 49 30.94 -15.57 45.39
CA PRO A 49 30.39 -16.14 44.16
C PRO A 49 30.64 -17.65 43.98
N THR A 50 31.76 -18.18 44.49
CA THR A 50 32.12 -19.60 44.42
C THR A 50 31.20 -20.47 45.26
N ASN A 51 30.90 -20.03 46.49
CA ASN A 51 29.99 -20.74 47.40
C ASN A 51 28.54 -20.68 46.90
N LEU A 52 28.10 -19.54 46.33
CA LEU A 52 26.80 -19.44 45.67
C LEU A 52 26.68 -20.40 44.46
N LEU A 53 27.73 -20.51 43.63
CA LEU A 53 27.76 -21.45 42.51
C LEU A 53 27.68 -22.90 42.98
N ARG A 54 28.36 -23.25 44.07
CA ARG A 54 28.26 -24.59 44.69
C ARG A 54 26.83 -24.86 45.17
N ALA A 55 26.24 -23.91 45.90
CA ALA A 55 24.87 -24.06 46.40
C ALA A 55 23.84 -24.26 45.28
N ARG A 56 23.99 -23.54 44.15
CA ARG A 56 23.15 -23.74 42.95
C ARG A 56 23.32 -25.13 42.31
N LYS A 57 24.55 -25.65 42.25
CA LYS A 57 24.81 -27.03 41.78
C LYS A 57 24.17 -28.06 42.70
N ASP A 58 24.21 -27.84 44.01
CA ASP A 58 23.59 -28.75 44.98
C ASP A 58 22.07 -28.81 44.80
N VAL A 59 21.40 -27.67 44.56
CA VAL A 59 19.95 -27.63 44.25
C VAL A 59 19.61 -28.50 43.02
N ILE A 60 20.41 -28.39 41.96
CA ILE A 60 20.23 -29.20 40.74
C ILE A 60 20.50 -30.68 41.04
N GLY A 61 21.58 -31.00 41.75
CA GLY A 61 21.97 -32.37 42.11
C GLY A 61 20.93 -33.07 42.98
N MET A 62 20.39 -32.38 44.00
CA MET A 62 19.37 -32.93 44.88
C MET A 62 18.09 -33.34 44.13
N ILE A 63 17.68 -32.59 43.10
CA ILE A 63 16.54 -32.94 42.25
C ILE A 63 16.90 -34.04 41.24
N ALA A 64 18.14 -34.02 40.73
CA ALA A 64 18.62 -35.03 39.79
C ALA A 64 18.65 -36.44 40.43
N ASP A 65 18.98 -36.52 41.71
CA ASP A 65 19.11 -37.77 42.47
C ASP A 65 17.86 -38.16 43.25
N ALA A 66 16.85 -37.27 43.33
CA ALA A 66 15.62 -37.54 44.06
C ALA A 66 14.75 -38.64 43.43
N SER A 67 14.24 -39.53 44.27
CA SER A 67 13.21 -40.52 43.92
C SER A 67 11.85 -39.82 43.85
N LEU A 68 11.22 -39.87 42.67
CA LEU A 68 9.88 -39.35 42.45
C LEU A 68 8.84 -40.45 42.71
N SER A 69 7.71 -40.08 43.31
CA SER A 69 6.54 -40.95 43.45
C SER A 69 5.95 -41.34 42.08
N ALA A 70 5.04 -42.32 42.03
CA ALA A 70 4.35 -42.73 40.81
C ALA A 70 3.53 -41.58 40.16
N SER A 71 3.19 -40.54 40.92
CA SER A 71 2.54 -39.30 40.45
C SER A 71 3.53 -38.18 40.08
N GLY A 72 4.84 -38.44 40.17
CA GLY A 72 5.89 -37.47 39.84
C GLY A 72 6.19 -36.43 40.93
N ALA A 73 5.63 -36.54 42.14
CA ALA A 73 5.94 -35.65 43.27
C ALA A 73 7.13 -36.15 44.09
N LEU A 74 7.86 -35.24 44.75
CA LEU A 74 8.89 -35.59 45.73
C LEU A 74 8.27 -36.22 46.98
N VAL A 75 9.03 -37.09 47.63
CA VAL A 75 8.71 -37.55 48.99
C VAL A 75 8.80 -36.33 49.94
N PRO A 76 7.91 -36.15 50.94
CA PRO A 76 7.88 -34.96 51.78
C PRO A 76 9.21 -34.59 52.45
N GLU A 77 10.02 -35.58 52.87
CA GLU A 77 11.34 -35.30 53.45
C GLU A 77 12.32 -34.72 52.41
N ALA A 78 12.31 -35.24 51.18
CA ALA A 78 13.13 -34.76 50.08
C ALA A 78 12.70 -33.35 49.62
N GLU A 79 11.39 -33.08 49.57
CA GLU A 79 10.87 -31.76 49.24
C GLU A 79 11.28 -30.72 50.28
N SER A 80 11.17 -31.03 51.57
CA SER A 80 11.59 -30.16 52.66
C SER A 80 13.09 -29.84 52.59
N ALA A 81 13.93 -30.84 52.29
CA ALA A 81 15.38 -30.65 52.12
C ALA A 81 15.71 -29.75 50.93
N VAL A 82 15.04 -29.94 49.79
CA VAL A 82 15.22 -29.10 48.60
C VAL A 82 14.76 -27.66 48.86
N ARG A 83 13.59 -27.45 49.49
CA ARG A 83 13.10 -26.11 49.86
C ARG A 83 14.05 -25.40 50.82
N ALA A 84 14.61 -26.12 51.80
CA ALA A 84 15.63 -25.57 52.70
C ALA A 84 16.85 -25.07 51.92
N ARG A 85 17.36 -25.89 50.98
CA ARG A 85 18.51 -25.50 50.17
C ARG A 85 18.23 -24.34 49.22
N ILE A 86 17.01 -24.27 48.66
CA ILE A 86 16.55 -23.13 47.85
C ILE A 86 16.52 -21.85 48.71
N ARG A 87 16.02 -21.90 49.95
CA ARG A 87 16.04 -20.74 50.87
C ARG A 87 17.45 -20.24 51.12
N ASP A 88 18.39 -21.14 51.39
CA ASP A 88 19.80 -20.78 51.58
C ASP A 88 20.38 -20.07 50.35
N CYS A 89 20.13 -20.61 49.15
CA CYS A 89 20.57 -20.00 47.90
C CYS A 89 19.99 -18.60 47.71
N LEU A 90 18.67 -18.44 47.92
CA LEU A 90 17.98 -17.15 47.77
C LEU A 90 18.41 -16.12 48.82
N GLU A 91 18.85 -16.53 50.01
CA GLU A 91 19.42 -15.63 51.02
C GLU A 91 20.84 -15.21 50.67
N MET A 92 21.68 -16.14 50.20
CA MET A 92 23.02 -15.82 49.67
C MET A 92 22.95 -14.81 48.51
N GLU A 93 22.01 -14.99 47.58
CA GLU A 93 21.77 -14.03 46.48
C GLU A 93 21.37 -12.64 46.98
N SER A 94 20.48 -12.59 47.98
CA SER A 94 20.03 -11.33 48.57
C SER A 94 21.16 -10.58 49.27
N ARG A 95 22.05 -11.30 49.96
CA ARG A 95 23.21 -10.72 50.67
C ARG A 95 24.28 -10.21 49.70
N LEU A 96 24.57 -10.95 48.63
CA LEU A 96 25.52 -10.53 47.59
C LEU A 96 25.03 -9.28 46.83
N HIS A 97 23.73 -9.20 46.53
CA HIS A 97 23.16 -8.00 45.90
C HIS A 97 23.27 -6.74 46.78
N ARG A 98 23.26 -6.88 48.12
CA ARG A 98 23.40 -5.75 49.06
C ARG A 98 24.84 -5.26 49.22
N GLY A 99 25.84 -6.09 48.88
CA GLY A 99 27.26 -5.84 49.14
C GLY A 99 28.01 -5.03 48.08
N GLY A 100 27.36 -4.65 46.96
CA GLY A 100 27.96 -3.80 45.92
C GLY A 100 29.14 -4.40 45.14
N GLN A 101 29.53 -5.65 45.39
CA GLN A 101 30.48 -6.40 44.55
C GLN A 101 29.81 -6.79 43.23
N ASP A 102 30.51 -6.64 42.09
CA ASP A 102 30.16 -6.92 40.68
C ASP A 102 28.94 -7.84 40.39
N ALA A 103 27.76 -7.46 40.89
CA ALA A 103 26.49 -8.17 40.73
C ALA A 103 25.88 -7.97 39.33
N ALA A 104 26.58 -7.23 38.46
CA ALA A 104 26.21 -7.01 37.07
C ALA A 104 26.40 -8.28 36.21
N GLU A 105 27.21 -9.25 36.64
CA GLU A 105 27.46 -10.49 35.89
C GLU A 105 26.80 -11.75 36.49
N ALA A 106 26.19 -11.66 37.67
CA ALA A 106 25.65 -12.84 38.37
C ALA A 106 24.21 -13.17 37.93
N VAL A 107 24.07 -14.12 37.01
CA VAL A 107 22.82 -14.86 36.70
C VAL A 107 22.15 -15.33 38.01
N ASN A 108 20.85 -15.18 38.21
CA ASN A 108 20.12 -15.60 39.43
C ASN A 108 19.79 -17.12 39.47
N LEU A 109 19.29 -17.66 40.58
CA LEU A 109 19.00 -19.09 40.76
C LEU A 109 18.03 -19.62 39.70
N LEU A 110 16.98 -18.87 39.38
CA LEU A 110 15.98 -19.25 38.37
C LEU A 110 16.62 -19.32 36.98
N GLN A 111 17.39 -18.30 36.58
CA GLN A 111 18.12 -18.29 35.32
C GLN A 111 19.18 -19.42 35.27
N TYR A 112 19.87 -19.70 36.38
CA TYR A 112 20.87 -20.76 36.46
C TYR A 112 20.24 -22.15 36.25
N VAL A 113 19.09 -22.41 36.88
CA VAL A 113 18.34 -23.66 36.70
C VAL A 113 17.86 -23.81 35.26
N LEU A 114 17.29 -22.77 34.67
CA LEU A 114 16.82 -22.79 33.28
C LEU A 114 17.97 -22.96 32.27
N GLY A 115 19.14 -22.37 32.54
CA GLY A 115 20.32 -22.47 31.69
C GLY A 115 21.15 -23.75 31.87
N LYS A 116 20.78 -24.62 32.82
CA LYS A 116 21.41 -25.92 33.07
C LYS A 116 20.45 -27.08 32.85
N THR A 117 19.41 -26.86 32.06
CA THR A 117 18.40 -27.86 31.74
C THR A 117 18.96 -29.11 31.05
N ASP A 118 19.99 -28.96 30.21
CA ASP A 118 20.72 -30.08 29.60
C ASP A 118 21.47 -30.95 30.62
N SER A 119 21.73 -30.47 31.84
CA SER A 119 22.41 -31.27 32.88
C SER A 119 21.48 -32.22 33.64
N PHE A 120 20.16 -32.16 33.41
CA PHE A 120 19.17 -33.09 33.98
C PHE A 120 19.11 -34.45 33.28
N LEU A 121 20.11 -34.77 32.44
CA LEU A 121 20.11 -35.71 31.32
C LEU A 121 19.92 -37.21 31.60
N ASN A 122 19.37 -37.65 32.74
CA ASN A 122 19.18 -39.09 32.97
C ASN A 122 17.73 -39.56 33.15
N LYS A 123 16.75 -38.75 33.61
CA LYS A 123 15.31 -39.12 33.68
C LYS A 123 14.39 -37.88 33.72
N ASN A 124 13.47 -37.73 32.76
CA ASN A 124 12.36 -36.74 32.73
C ASN A 124 12.74 -35.25 32.97
N PRO A 125 13.52 -34.62 32.06
CA PRO A 125 14.05 -33.26 32.24
C PRO A 125 12.97 -32.17 32.36
N LEU A 126 11.90 -32.23 31.56
CA LEU A 126 10.80 -31.26 31.61
C LEU A 126 10.09 -31.26 32.98
N HIS A 127 9.77 -32.45 33.49
CA HIS A 127 9.06 -32.59 34.77
C HIS A 127 9.90 -32.08 35.95
N ARG A 128 11.20 -32.38 35.94
CA ARG A 128 12.16 -31.90 36.94
C ARG A 128 12.39 -30.39 36.86
N ALA A 129 12.46 -29.83 35.66
CA ALA A 129 12.55 -28.39 35.45
C ALA A 129 11.29 -27.67 35.97
N LYS A 130 10.09 -28.16 35.65
CA LYS A 130 8.82 -27.61 36.16
C LYS A 130 8.78 -27.63 37.69
N LEU A 131 9.12 -28.77 38.30
CA LEU A 131 9.15 -28.92 39.74
C LEU A 131 10.12 -27.94 40.41
N LEU A 132 11.34 -27.80 39.89
CA LEU A 132 12.32 -26.84 40.40
C LEU A 132 11.83 -25.39 40.28
N VAL A 133 11.30 -25.02 39.12
CA VAL A 133 10.72 -23.69 38.89
C VAL A 133 9.62 -23.41 39.90
N GLN A 134 8.71 -24.37 40.12
CA GLN A 134 7.63 -24.23 41.09
C GLN A 134 8.17 -24.05 42.52
N LEU A 135 9.06 -24.92 42.97
CA LEU A 135 9.64 -24.85 44.32
C LEU A 135 10.39 -23.53 44.54
N ILE A 136 11.15 -23.06 43.55
CA ILE A 136 11.88 -21.78 43.62
C ILE A 136 10.90 -20.60 43.76
N LEU A 137 9.84 -20.57 42.94
CA LEU A 137 8.87 -19.49 42.96
C LEU A 137 8.06 -19.47 44.27
N GLU A 138 7.58 -20.63 44.73
CA GLU A 138 6.85 -20.75 46.00
C GLU A 138 7.73 -20.34 47.20
N THR A 139 8.95 -20.87 47.25
CA THR A 139 9.90 -20.54 48.33
C THR A 139 10.25 -19.06 48.34
N ASN A 140 10.34 -18.41 47.17
CA ASN A 140 10.56 -16.96 47.09
C ASN A 140 9.31 -16.16 47.51
N LYS A 141 8.09 -16.65 47.25
CA LYS A 141 6.82 -16.01 47.67
C LYS A 141 6.66 -15.99 49.20
N GLU A 142 7.20 -16.99 49.89
CA GLU A 142 7.17 -17.14 51.37
C GLU A 142 8.11 -16.17 52.11
N ARG A 143 9.05 -15.50 51.41
CA ARG A 143 10.02 -14.59 52.03
C ARG A 143 9.40 -13.23 52.38
N GLU A 144 9.84 -12.65 53.49
CA GLU A 144 9.49 -11.27 53.88
C GLU A 144 9.95 -10.23 52.84
N ARG A 145 11.09 -10.48 52.18
CA ARG A 145 11.60 -9.68 51.05
C ARG A 145 11.78 -10.55 49.82
N ARG A 146 10.82 -10.48 48.90
CA ARG A 146 10.86 -11.20 47.62
C ARG A 146 12.01 -10.70 46.74
N LEU A 147 12.77 -11.63 46.15
CA LEU A 147 13.73 -11.27 45.10
C LEU A 147 13.03 -11.13 43.74
N PRO A 148 13.46 -10.18 42.89
CA PRO A 148 12.91 -10.00 41.55
C PRO A 148 13.48 -11.04 40.57
N LEU A 149 13.15 -12.32 40.78
CA LEU A 149 13.71 -13.44 40.00
C LEU A 149 13.45 -13.34 38.49
N LEU A 150 12.38 -12.65 38.08
CA LEU A 150 12.06 -12.38 36.68
C LEU A 150 12.69 -11.11 36.12
N ARG A 151 13.23 -10.20 36.95
CA ARG A 151 13.90 -8.97 36.47
C ARG A 151 15.37 -9.03 36.88
N PRO A 152 16.18 -9.84 36.19
CA PRO A 152 17.55 -10.05 36.58
C PRO A 152 18.40 -8.79 36.37
N SER A 153 19.41 -8.60 37.21
CA SER A 153 20.41 -7.53 37.06
C SER A 153 21.37 -7.76 35.88
N GLY A 154 21.49 -9.00 35.40
CA GLY A 154 22.30 -9.40 34.26
C GLY A 154 21.85 -10.74 33.65
N GLY A 155 22.25 -11.00 32.41
CA GLY A 155 21.87 -12.21 31.66
C GLY A 155 20.47 -12.17 31.03
N GLN A 156 20.07 -13.25 30.36
CA GLN A 156 18.81 -13.35 29.62
C GLN A 156 17.62 -13.53 30.56
N HIS A 157 16.47 -12.94 30.23
CA HIS A 157 15.26 -13.04 31.05
C HIS A 157 14.79 -14.51 31.17
N PRO A 158 14.38 -15.01 32.35
CA PRO A 158 13.97 -16.41 32.56
C PRO A 158 12.93 -16.94 31.56
N LEU A 159 11.93 -16.13 31.21
CA LEU A 159 10.93 -16.54 30.22
C LEU A 159 11.52 -16.76 28.82
N PHE A 160 12.52 -15.97 28.39
CA PHE A 160 13.22 -16.25 27.13
C PHE A 160 13.99 -17.57 27.21
N MET A 161 14.62 -17.88 28.35
CA MET A 161 15.33 -19.15 28.54
C MET A 161 14.37 -20.35 28.51
N ALA A 162 13.17 -20.21 29.10
CA ALA A 162 12.13 -21.23 29.02
C ALA A 162 11.61 -21.43 27.58
N ILE A 163 11.46 -20.34 26.81
CA ILE A 163 11.13 -20.39 25.38
C ILE A 163 12.22 -21.11 24.58
N GLU A 164 13.50 -20.83 24.85
CA GLU A 164 14.62 -21.50 24.18
C GLU A 164 14.66 -23.01 24.48
N PHE A 165 14.35 -23.40 25.72
CA PHE A 165 14.20 -24.80 26.10
C PHE A 165 13.06 -25.49 25.33
N ASP A 166 11.89 -24.84 25.21
CA ASP A 166 10.75 -25.37 24.44
C ASP A 166 11.08 -25.47 22.94
N ILE A 167 11.87 -24.53 22.39
CA ILE A 167 12.35 -24.57 21.00
C ILE A 167 13.32 -25.74 20.78
N GLY A 168 14.22 -25.99 21.74
CA GLY A 168 15.19 -27.09 21.70
C GLY A 168 14.51 -28.45 21.69
N SER A 169 13.57 -28.65 22.61
CA SER A 169 12.85 -29.93 22.82
C SER A 169 12.02 -30.38 21.61
N LYS A 170 11.49 -29.43 20.81
CA LYS A 170 10.79 -29.74 19.55
C LYS A 170 11.63 -30.49 18.52
N LYS A 171 12.96 -30.46 18.62
CA LYS A 171 13.85 -31.23 17.72
C LYS A 171 13.88 -32.72 18.06
N ASP A 172 13.51 -33.07 19.29
CA ASP A 172 13.60 -34.43 19.84
C ASP A 172 12.22 -35.14 19.92
N GLU A 173 11.22 -34.64 19.18
CA GLU A 173 9.83 -35.16 19.10
C GLU A 173 9.01 -35.17 20.42
N GLU A 174 9.55 -34.69 21.54
CA GLU A 174 8.79 -34.48 22.79
C GLU A 174 8.26 -33.02 22.89
N PRO A 175 6.93 -32.80 22.98
CA PRO A 175 6.37 -31.46 23.15
C PRO A 175 6.66 -30.93 24.56
N SER A 176 7.37 -29.81 24.64
CA SER A 176 7.64 -29.07 25.88
C SER A 176 6.76 -27.82 25.99
N ASP A 177 6.27 -27.57 27.21
CA ASP A 177 5.38 -26.48 27.59
C ASP A 177 5.93 -25.71 28.82
N LEU A 178 7.26 -25.64 28.97
CA LEU A 178 7.90 -25.03 30.12
C LEU A 178 7.61 -23.52 30.21
N ALA A 179 7.58 -22.82 29.06
CA ALA A 179 7.21 -21.41 29.02
C ALA A 179 5.75 -21.19 29.43
N ARG A 180 4.83 -22.04 28.93
CA ARG A 180 3.42 -22.04 29.34
C ARG A 180 3.27 -22.29 30.83
N PHE A 181 3.98 -23.29 31.36
CA PHE A 181 3.96 -23.63 32.78
C PHE A 181 4.48 -22.47 33.64
N LEU A 182 5.61 -21.86 33.26
CA LEU A 182 6.16 -20.70 33.95
C LEU A 182 5.13 -19.57 34.02
N CYS A 183 4.48 -19.23 32.92
CA CYS A 183 3.41 -18.22 32.90
C CYS A 183 2.21 -18.58 33.81
N SER A 184 1.89 -19.88 33.96
CA SER A 184 0.74 -20.33 34.76
C SER A 184 0.96 -20.29 36.29
N VAL A 185 2.22 -20.37 36.73
CA VAL A 185 2.60 -20.38 38.16
C VAL A 185 2.84 -18.95 38.69
N LEU A 186 3.07 -18.01 37.78
CA LEU A 186 3.23 -16.59 38.08
C LEU A 186 1.89 -15.90 38.29
N ASP A 187 1.89 -14.84 39.10
CA ASP A 187 0.71 -13.99 39.22
C ASP A 187 0.49 -13.24 37.88
N GLN A 188 -0.76 -12.95 37.50
CA GLN A 188 -1.09 -12.42 36.16
C GLN A 188 -0.24 -11.20 35.76
N ARG A 189 0.02 -10.28 36.70
CA ARG A 189 0.84 -9.09 36.46
C ARG A 189 2.32 -9.42 36.22
N GLU A 190 2.87 -10.38 36.96
CA GLU A 190 4.25 -10.82 36.80
C GLU A 190 4.45 -11.55 35.47
N ALA A 191 3.47 -12.38 35.08
CA ALA A 191 3.45 -13.03 33.78
C ALA A 191 3.36 -12.00 32.63
N ALA A 192 2.50 -10.99 32.75
CA ALA A 192 2.36 -9.92 31.77
C ALA A 192 3.69 -9.14 31.59
N ASP A 193 4.32 -8.73 32.69
CA ASP A 193 5.60 -8.02 32.68
C ASP A 193 6.73 -8.87 32.06
N ALA A 194 6.75 -10.17 32.39
CA ALA A 194 7.70 -11.12 31.83
C ALA A 194 7.54 -11.25 30.31
N ILE A 195 6.29 -11.36 29.81
CA ILE A 195 5.99 -11.47 28.38
C ILE A 195 6.40 -10.19 27.63
N SER A 196 6.24 -9.02 28.26
CA SER A 196 6.60 -7.71 27.70
C SER A 196 8.09 -7.42 27.65
N THR A 197 8.92 -8.24 28.29
CA THR A 197 10.37 -8.02 28.31
C THR A 197 10.96 -8.15 26.90
N GLN A 198 11.75 -7.16 26.49
CA GLN A 198 12.43 -7.15 25.20
C GLN A 198 13.87 -7.66 25.33
N ASN A 199 14.33 -8.42 24.34
CA ASN A 199 15.74 -8.78 24.20
C ASN A 199 16.54 -7.66 23.50
N ALA A 200 17.85 -7.87 23.31
CA ALA A 200 18.74 -6.91 22.64
C ALA A 200 18.35 -6.62 21.17
N ALA A 201 17.54 -7.49 20.55
CA ALA A 201 16.97 -7.29 19.21
C ALA A 201 15.59 -6.62 19.24
N GLY A 202 15.13 -6.11 20.40
CA GLY A 202 13.81 -5.48 20.56
C GLY A 202 12.63 -6.45 20.48
N GLU A 203 12.88 -7.76 20.40
CA GLU A 203 11.83 -8.77 20.33
C GLU A 203 11.28 -9.03 21.73
N THR A 204 9.96 -9.14 21.87
CA THR A 204 9.32 -9.63 23.10
C THR A 204 9.26 -11.16 23.12
N CYS A 205 9.00 -11.75 24.29
CA CYS A 205 8.78 -13.20 24.42
C CYS A 205 7.67 -13.69 23.47
N LEU A 206 6.64 -12.87 23.24
CA LEU A 206 5.53 -13.20 22.35
C LEU A 206 5.96 -13.33 20.87
N HIS A 207 6.90 -12.51 20.39
CA HIS A 207 7.43 -12.63 19.03
C HIS A 207 8.05 -14.01 18.79
N GLN A 208 8.91 -14.45 19.72
CA GLN A 208 9.60 -15.74 19.60
C GLN A 208 8.63 -16.91 19.73
N ALA A 209 7.70 -16.86 20.69
CA ALA A 209 6.71 -17.90 20.91
C ALA A 209 5.82 -18.11 19.66
N ILE A 210 5.34 -17.02 19.03
CA ILE A 210 4.54 -17.08 17.80
C ILE A 210 5.39 -17.62 16.63
N ARG A 211 6.58 -17.06 16.41
CA ARG A 211 7.46 -17.44 15.28
C ARG A 211 7.88 -18.90 15.35
N LYS A 212 8.01 -19.47 16.55
CA LYS A 212 8.36 -20.88 16.79
C LYS A 212 7.15 -21.77 17.05
N ASP A 213 5.94 -21.21 16.99
CA ASP A 213 4.67 -21.91 17.14
C ASP A 213 4.57 -22.73 18.43
N LEU A 214 5.05 -22.18 19.55
CA LEU A 214 5.11 -22.88 20.83
C LEU A 214 3.72 -23.16 21.39
N ASP A 215 3.58 -24.27 22.13
CA ASP A 215 2.33 -24.60 22.81
C ASP A 215 2.12 -23.65 24.00
N GLY A 216 0.92 -23.08 24.13
CA GLY A 216 0.63 -22.04 25.12
C GLY A 216 0.64 -20.59 24.63
N VAL A 217 0.88 -20.35 23.33
CA VAL A 217 0.84 -18.99 22.75
C VAL A 217 -0.51 -18.32 22.97
N GLU A 218 -1.63 -19.05 22.86
CA GLU A 218 -2.97 -18.49 23.11
C GLU A 218 -3.11 -17.91 24.52
N GLU A 219 -2.60 -18.58 25.54
CA GLU A 219 -2.62 -18.14 26.94
C GLU A 219 -1.65 -16.98 27.20
N MET A 220 -0.48 -16.99 26.55
CA MET A 220 0.45 -15.87 26.60
C MET A 220 -0.17 -14.59 26.01
N ILE A 221 -0.98 -14.70 24.95
CA ILE A 221 -1.74 -13.57 24.37
C ILE A 221 -2.79 -13.03 25.37
N ASP A 222 -3.45 -13.91 26.10
CA ASP A 222 -4.45 -13.51 27.10
C ASP A 222 -3.81 -12.77 28.30
N LEU A 223 -2.60 -13.17 28.70
CA LEU A 223 -1.87 -12.59 29.83
C LEU A 223 -1.07 -11.32 29.47
N ALA A 224 -0.67 -11.16 28.21
CA ALA A 224 0.15 -10.05 27.73
C ALA A 224 -0.43 -8.66 27.97
N HIS A 225 0.43 -7.66 28.23
CA HIS A 225 0.05 -6.24 28.21
C HIS A 225 -0.35 -5.78 26.81
N ILE A 226 -1.31 -4.87 26.70
CA ILE A 226 -1.84 -4.43 25.40
C ILE A 226 -0.78 -3.74 24.52
N GLU A 227 0.20 -3.06 25.14
CA GLU A 227 1.22 -2.32 24.38
C GLU A 227 2.11 -3.23 23.53
N ILE A 228 2.25 -4.51 23.90
CA ILE A 228 3.19 -5.42 23.22
C ILE A 228 2.76 -5.82 21.82
N PHE A 229 1.45 -5.75 21.53
CA PHE A 229 0.91 -6.13 20.22
C PHE A 229 1.32 -5.13 19.12
N GLN A 230 1.70 -3.91 19.52
CA GLN A 230 2.23 -2.87 18.64
C GLN A 230 3.76 -2.72 18.74
N CYS A 231 4.42 -3.41 19.66
CA CYS A 231 5.88 -3.37 19.78
C CYS A 231 6.53 -3.97 18.52
N GLN A 232 7.52 -3.26 18.00
CA GLN A 232 8.29 -3.68 16.84
C GLN A 232 9.65 -4.23 17.26
N SER A 233 10.11 -5.29 16.61
CA SER A 233 11.51 -5.71 16.71
C SER A 233 12.45 -4.63 16.14
N LEU A 234 13.72 -4.63 16.55
CA LEU A 234 14.72 -3.77 15.93
C LEU A 234 15.10 -4.30 14.55
N PRO A 235 15.41 -3.42 13.57
CA PRO A 235 15.98 -3.84 12.30
C PRO A 235 17.35 -4.49 12.56
N LYS A 236 17.66 -5.64 11.91
CA LYS A 236 19.02 -6.18 11.99
C LYS A 236 19.99 -5.19 11.36
N SER A 237 21.05 -4.81 12.07
CA SER A 237 22.10 -3.93 11.50
C SER A 237 22.72 -4.60 10.26
N PRO A 238 23.07 -3.84 9.21
CA PRO A 238 23.77 -4.43 8.06
C PRO A 238 25.09 -5.05 8.55
N PRO A 239 25.44 -6.28 8.12
CA PRO A 239 26.75 -6.82 8.41
C PRO A 239 27.84 -5.92 7.81
N ALA A 240 29.02 -5.90 8.43
CA ALA A 240 30.18 -5.17 7.93
C ALA A 240 30.46 -5.53 6.45
N PRO A 241 30.96 -4.59 5.63
CA PRO A 241 30.96 -4.68 4.16
C PRO A 241 31.84 -5.78 3.52
N GLN A 242 32.26 -6.81 4.25
CA GLN A 242 33.15 -7.86 3.76
C GLN A 242 32.58 -9.29 3.83
N GLN A 243 31.36 -9.51 4.34
CA GLN A 243 30.74 -10.84 4.35
C GLN A 243 29.25 -10.77 4.05
N TRP A 244 28.86 -10.79 2.76
CA TRP A 244 27.76 -11.61 2.21
C TRP A 244 27.35 -11.28 0.76
N GLU A 245 27.05 -12.32 -0.03
CA GLU A 245 26.32 -12.27 -1.32
C GLU A 245 24.98 -13.04 -1.23
N GLY A 246 24.20 -12.85 -0.15
CA GLY A 246 22.90 -13.51 0.07
C GLY A 246 21.72 -12.53 0.20
N PRO A 247 20.48 -12.92 -0.15
CA PRO A 247 19.28 -12.10 0.03
C PRO A 247 19.01 -11.83 1.52
N ARG A 248 18.75 -10.57 1.88
CA ARG A 248 18.40 -10.14 3.25
C ARG A 248 17.19 -10.92 3.77
N GLU A 249 17.24 -11.44 4.99
CA GLU A 249 16.08 -12.05 5.65
C GLU A 249 14.98 -10.99 5.92
N GLU A 250 13.74 -11.24 5.48
CA GLU A 250 12.65 -10.26 5.35
C GLU A 250 11.87 -9.95 6.67
N HIS A 251 12.51 -9.96 7.85
CA HIS A 251 11.83 -9.87 9.15
C HIS A 251 12.07 -8.58 9.96
N ASP A 252 12.61 -7.54 9.35
CA ASP A 252 13.02 -6.32 10.06
C ASP A 252 11.80 -5.47 10.51
N GLY A 253 11.67 -5.21 11.81
CA GLY A 253 10.66 -4.29 12.36
C GLY A 253 9.25 -4.88 12.54
N ASN A 254 9.11 -6.20 12.54
CA ASN A 254 7.82 -6.89 12.67
C ASN A 254 7.19 -6.69 14.06
N THR A 255 5.85 -6.71 14.10
CA THR A 255 5.06 -6.87 15.34
C THR A 255 4.67 -8.34 15.54
N PRO A 256 4.12 -8.75 16.71
CA PRO A 256 3.64 -10.11 16.91
C PRO A 256 2.61 -10.57 15.86
N LEU A 257 1.78 -9.64 15.35
CA LEU A 257 0.81 -9.92 14.30
C LEU A 257 1.46 -10.16 12.93
N HIS A 258 2.55 -9.45 12.60
CA HIS A 258 3.35 -9.76 11.39
C HIS A 258 3.94 -11.17 11.48
N ASP A 259 4.52 -11.52 12.63
CA ASP A 259 5.13 -12.83 12.84
C ASP A 259 4.09 -13.97 12.77
N ALA A 260 2.86 -13.73 13.25
CA ALA A 260 1.75 -14.67 13.13
C ALA A 260 1.27 -14.87 11.69
N LEU A 261 1.32 -13.80 10.89
CA LEU A 261 0.92 -13.79 9.48
C LEU A 261 2.03 -14.19 8.52
N HIS A 262 3.21 -14.57 9.01
CA HIS A 262 4.31 -14.95 8.13
C HIS A 262 3.95 -16.18 7.27
N HIS A 263 4.34 -16.17 5.99
CA HIS A 263 3.95 -17.18 5.00
C HIS A 263 4.25 -18.61 5.45
N SER A 264 5.42 -18.87 6.05
CA SER A 264 5.79 -20.23 6.50
C SER A 264 4.83 -20.82 7.54
N LYS A 265 3.99 -20.00 8.17
CA LYS A 265 3.00 -20.40 9.18
C LYS A 265 1.60 -20.53 8.64
N CYS A 266 1.28 -19.78 7.58
CA CYS A 266 -0.05 -19.74 6.97
C CYS A 266 -0.24 -20.77 5.84
N TYR A 267 0.83 -21.46 5.44
CA TYR A 267 0.79 -22.44 4.34
C TYR A 267 1.41 -23.78 4.79
N PRO A 268 0.71 -24.56 5.63
CA PRO A 268 1.17 -25.88 6.05
C PRO A 268 1.19 -26.89 4.89
N ALA A 269 1.90 -28.01 5.08
CA ALA A 269 2.01 -29.07 4.09
C ALA A 269 0.62 -29.58 3.66
N PHE A 270 0.30 -29.47 2.37
CA PHE A 270 -1.00 -29.84 1.81
C PHE A 270 -0.96 -31.24 1.17
N PRO A 271 -1.99 -32.09 1.36
CA PRO A 271 -2.00 -33.45 0.82
C PRO A 271 -1.89 -33.46 -0.71
N GLY A 272 -1.09 -34.38 -1.23
CA GLY A 272 -0.77 -34.46 -2.66
C GLY A 272 -1.78 -35.26 -3.49
N CYS A 273 -2.61 -36.12 -2.88
CA CYS A 273 -3.52 -36.98 -3.64
C CYS A 273 -4.89 -36.30 -3.90
N PRO A 274 -5.43 -36.34 -5.13
CA PRO A 274 -6.70 -35.69 -5.49
C PRO A 274 -7.90 -36.02 -4.57
N PRO A 275 -8.08 -37.26 -4.07
CA PRO A 275 -9.17 -37.59 -3.15
C PRO A 275 -9.10 -36.81 -1.83
N ALA A 276 -7.92 -36.66 -1.25
CA ALA A 276 -7.73 -35.91 0.00
C ALA A 276 -7.93 -34.40 -0.21
N VAL A 277 -7.49 -33.86 -1.34
CA VAL A 277 -7.72 -32.45 -1.71
C VAL A 277 -9.21 -32.14 -1.85
N ARG A 278 -9.97 -32.97 -2.57
CA ARG A 278 -11.42 -32.78 -2.73
C ARG A 278 -12.18 -32.89 -1.41
N TRP A 279 -11.78 -33.84 -0.56
CA TRP A 279 -12.37 -33.98 0.77
C TRP A 279 -12.11 -32.75 1.64
N LEU A 280 -10.86 -32.27 1.70
CA LEU A 280 -10.50 -31.05 2.44
C LEU A 280 -11.28 -29.84 1.94
N PHE A 281 -11.40 -29.67 0.62
CA PHE A 281 -12.16 -28.57 0.04
C PHE A 281 -13.64 -28.61 0.48
N LYS A 282 -14.27 -29.79 0.46
CA LYS A 282 -15.65 -29.96 0.93
C LYS A 282 -15.78 -29.72 2.44
N ALA A 283 -14.79 -30.13 3.22
CA ALA A 283 -14.78 -29.95 4.68
C ALA A 283 -14.60 -28.48 5.09
N VAL A 284 -13.79 -27.72 4.35
CA VAL A 284 -13.50 -26.30 4.62
C VAL A 284 -14.54 -25.38 3.98
N MET A 285 -15.09 -25.73 2.82
CA MET A 285 -16.06 -24.93 2.04
C MET A 285 -17.33 -25.74 1.70
N PRO A 286 -18.21 -26.03 2.69
CA PRO A 286 -19.38 -26.90 2.47
C PRO A 286 -20.48 -26.31 1.57
N ASP A 287 -20.54 -24.98 1.41
CA ASP A 287 -21.63 -24.26 0.72
C ASP A 287 -21.37 -23.95 -0.78
N GLN A 288 -20.21 -24.31 -1.34
CA GLN A 288 -19.98 -24.22 -2.79
C GLN A 288 -20.35 -25.55 -3.47
N ALA A 289 -21.64 -25.77 -3.69
CA ALA A 289 -22.09 -26.74 -4.70
C ALA A 289 -21.47 -26.36 -6.06
N ALA A 290 -21.10 -27.38 -6.84
CA ALA A 290 -20.39 -27.34 -8.13
C ALA A 290 -20.67 -26.10 -9.02
N PRO A 291 -19.68 -25.65 -9.83
CA PRO A 291 -19.91 -24.56 -10.78
C PRO A 291 -21.09 -24.91 -11.68
N VAL A 292 -22.18 -24.16 -11.51
CA VAL A 292 -23.32 -24.19 -12.44
C VAL A 292 -22.80 -23.64 -13.76
N THR A 293 -22.55 -24.55 -14.71
CA THR A 293 -22.44 -24.19 -16.12
C THR A 293 -23.74 -23.51 -16.52
N SER A 294 -23.73 -22.19 -16.68
CA SER A 294 -24.82 -21.43 -17.27
C SER A 294 -24.86 -21.67 -18.78
N ALA A 295 -25.36 -22.84 -19.17
CA ALA A 295 -26.00 -22.99 -20.46
C ALA A 295 -27.39 -22.34 -20.34
N GLN A 296 -27.62 -21.24 -21.04
CA GLN A 296 -28.97 -20.73 -21.29
C GLN A 296 -29.79 -21.81 -22.00
N PRO A 297 -31.10 -21.90 -21.69
CA PRO A 297 -32.09 -22.18 -22.72
C PRO A 297 -32.96 -20.94 -22.88
N ASN A 298 -32.84 -20.35 -24.05
CA ASN A 298 -33.75 -19.35 -24.54
C ASN A 298 -34.94 -20.09 -25.17
N GLN A 299 -36.18 -19.76 -24.75
CA GLN A 299 -37.31 -19.37 -25.60
C GLN A 299 -38.71 -19.94 -25.25
N HIS A 300 -39.67 -18.98 -25.34
CA HIS A 300 -41.08 -19.06 -25.73
C HIS A 300 -42.22 -19.23 -24.68
N ARG A 301 -42.74 -18.06 -24.26
CA ARG A 301 -44.11 -17.53 -24.46
C ARG A 301 -45.29 -18.52 -24.45
N ALA A 302 -46.15 -18.39 -23.43
CA ALA A 302 -47.63 -18.41 -23.57
C ALA A 302 -48.30 -17.68 -22.40
N GLN A 303 -49.37 -16.94 -22.72
CA GLN A 303 -50.19 -16.10 -21.86
C GLN A 303 -51.10 -16.91 -20.91
N VAL A 304 -51.64 -16.25 -19.86
CA VAL A 304 -53.09 -16.05 -19.58
C VAL A 304 -53.42 -16.01 -18.07
N GLN A 305 -54.00 -14.85 -17.68
CA GLN A 305 -55.01 -14.54 -16.63
C GLN A 305 -54.74 -14.70 -15.12
N ALA A 306 -55.00 -13.58 -14.43
CA ALA A 306 -55.38 -13.48 -13.02
C ALA A 306 -56.82 -13.98 -12.79
N PRO A 307 -57.20 -14.27 -11.53
CA PRO A 307 -57.96 -13.27 -10.77
C PRO A 307 -57.59 -13.16 -9.27
N ARG A 308 -57.94 -12.00 -8.68
CA ARG A 308 -58.07 -11.71 -7.24
C ARG A 308 -59.48 -12.14 -6.74
N PRO A 309 -59.93 -11.75 -5.53
CA PRO A 309 -59.51 -12.12 -4.16
C PRO A 309 -60.71 -12.75 -3.39
N ASP A 310 -60.53 -13.24 -2.15
CA ASP A 310 -61.54 -13.07 -1.08
C ASP A 310 -61.03 -13.54 0.30
N ALA A 311 -61.64 -12.95 1.33
CA ALA A 311 -61.25 -12.93 2.74
C ALA A 311 -62.16 -13.75 3.65
N SER A 312 -61.64 -14.27 4.77
CA SER A 312 -62.35 -14.42 6.07
C SER A 312 -61.45 -15.10 7.13
N GLY A 313 -61.35 -14.50 8.34
CA GLY A 313 -60.53 -14.96 9.50
C GLY A 313 -61.13 -16.13 10.31
N PRO A 314 -60.91 -16.30 11.65
CA PRO A 314 -60.10 -15.51 12.60
C PRO A 314 -59.15 -16.32 13.54
N ALA A 315 -58.31 -15.57 14.27
CA ALA A 315 -57.65 -15.75 15.58
C ALA A 315 -57.43 -17.15 16.22
N GLY A 316 -56.18 -17.42 16.64
CA GLY A 316 -55.86 -18.43 17.66
C GLY A 316 -54.37 -18.67 17.95
N GLN A 317 -53.85 -18.01 19.00
CA GLN A 317 -52.81 -18.47 19.94
C GLN A 317 -51.30 -18.50 19.57
N ALA A 318 -50.57 -17.64 20.31
CA ALA A 318 -49.38 -17.94 21.13
C ALA A 318 -48.01 -18.19 20.48
N ASN A 319 -47.19 -17.13 20.50
CA ASN A 319 -45.80 -17.08 20.98
C ASN A 319 -44.98 -18.38 21.00
N LYS A 320 -44.04 -18.48 20.05
CA LYS A 320 -42.65 -18.89 20.34
C LYS A 320 -41.68 -17.96 19.61
N ALA A 321 -40.95 -17.18 20.41
CA ALA A 321 -39.84 -16.35 19.96
C ALA A 321 -38.81 -17.21 19.21
N GLY A 322 -38.50 -16.81 17.98
CA GLY A 322 -37.37 -17.33 17.23
C GLY A 322 -36.08 -16.89 17.91
N GLN A 323 -35.37 -17.86 18.50
CA GLN A 323 -34.02 -17.67 19.00
C GLN A 323 -33.08 -17.27 17.85
N PRO A 324 -32.09 -16.41 18.11
CA PRO A 324 -31.05 -16.09 17.13
C PRO A 324 -30.23 -17.35 16.83
N LEU A 325 -30.12 -17.69 15.54
CA LEU A 325 -29.20 -18.71 15.03
C LEU A 325 -27.76 -18.24 15.29
N THR A 326 -27.27 -18.49 16.49
CA THR A 326 -25.84 -18.61 16.75
C THR A 326 -25.36 -19.81 15.93
N ARG A 327 -24.63 -19.57 14.85
CA ARG A 327 -23.90 -20.62 14.13
C ARG A 327 -22.90 -21.22 15.11
N ARG A 328 -23.26 -22.34 15.75
CA ARG A 328 -22.27 -23.25 16.34
C ARG A 328 -21.30 -23.68 15.23
N PRO A 329 -20.00 -23.86 15.53
CA PRO A 329 -19.12 -24.56 14.62
C PRO A 329 -19.74 -25.93 14.33
N THR A 330 -20.06 -26.21 13.06
CA THR A 330 -20.31 -27.58 12.65
C THR A 330 -19.06 -28.38 12.99
N LEU A 331 -19.20 -29.41 13.82
CA LEU A 331 -18.15 -30.39 14.08
C LEU A 331 -17.53 -30.80 12.73
N PRO A 332 -16.18 -30.91 12.63
CA PRO A 332 -15.57 -31.40 11.40
C PRO A 332 -16.19 -32.76 11.04
N PRO A 333 -16.41 -33.06 9.75
CA PRO A 333 -16.85 -34.39 9.34
C PRO A 333 -15.89 -35.41 9.95
N SER A 334 -16.44 -36.42 10.61
CA SER A 334 -15.63 -37.44 11.28
C SER A 334 -14.67 -38.09 10.29
N SER A 335 -13.49 -38.49 10.77
CA SER A 335 -12.44 -39.17 9.99
C SER A 335 -12.94 -40.41 9.23
N SER A 336 -14.11 -40.93 9.59
CA SER A 336 -14.84 -42.01 8.92
C SER A 336 -15.40 -41.67 7.53
N GLU A 337 -15.56 -40.40 7.15
CA GLU A 337 -16.05 -39.99 5.82
C GLU A 337 -14.93 -39.68 4.80
N LEU A 338 -13.67 -39.74 5.24
CA LEU A 338 -12.49 -39.61 4.37
C LEU A 338 -12.42 -40.87 3.51
N GLY A 339 -13.14 -40.83 2.38
CA GLY A 339 -13.48 -41.99 1.55
C GLY A 339 -12.34 -42.98 1.37
N ALA A 340 -12.68 -44.26 1.19
CA ALA A 340 -11.78 -45.42 1.14
C ALA A 340 -10.57 -45.31 0.16
N ASN A 341 -10.48 -44.23 -0.63
CA ASN A 341 -9.55 -44.03 -1.72
C ASN A 341 -8.42 -43.00 -1.45
N ALA A 342 -8.34 -42.37 -0.28
CA ALA A 342 -7.19 -41.52 0.09
C ALA A 342 -6.11 -42.31 0.84
N CYS A 343 -4.83 -42.17 0.47
CA CYS A 343 -3.74 -42.87 1.15
C CYS A 343 -3.53 -42.37 2.59
N SER A 344 -3.07 -43.24 3.49
CA SER A 344 -2.87 -42.95 4.92
C SER A 344 -2.02 -41.70 5.17
N THR A 345 -0.95 -41.50 4.40
CA THR A 345 -0.10 -40.31 4.45
C THR A 345 -0.86 -39.03 4.14
N CYS A 346 -1.74 -39.04 3.14
CA CYS A 346 -2.56 -37.87 2.81
C CYS A 346 -3.72 -37.67 3.79
N LYS A 347 -4.22 -38.74 4.44
CA LYS A 347 -5.19 -38.61 5.55
C LYS A 347 -4.55 -37.91 6.75
N ALA A 348 -3.36 -38.34 7.14
CA ALA A 348 -2.59 -37.71 8.21
C ALA A 348 -2.26 -36.25 7.87
N ALA A 349 -1.74 -35.98 6.66
CA ALA A 349 -1.47 -34.62 6.21
C ALA A 349 -2.72 -33.72 6.19
N ALA A 350 -3.88 -34.25 5.79
CA ALA A 350 -5.14 -33.51 5.83
C ALA A 350 -5.59 -33.17 7.25
N GLN A 351 -5.45 -34.12 8.18
CA GLN A 351 -5.76 -33.91 9.60
C GLN A 351 -4.84 -32.86 10.22
N THR A 352 -3.53 -32.98 10.03
CA THR A 352 -2.54 -32.00 10.48
C THR A 352 -2.80 -30.61 9.88
N PHE A 353 -3.22 -30.54 8.61
CA PHE A 353 -3.62 -29.29 7.97
C PHE A 353 -4.80 -28.63 8.71
N LEU A 354 -5.86 -29.39 9.01
CA LEU A 354 -7.06 -28.86 9.69
C LEU A 354 -6.74 -28.37 11.11
N GLU A 355 -5.92 -29.11 11.84
CA GLU A 355 -5.48 -28.75 13.19
C GLU A 355 -4.61 -27.48 13.16
N THR A 356 -3.66 -27.41 12.24
CA THR A 356 -2.80 -26.24 12.04
C THR A 356 -3.66 -25.03 11.65
N ARG A 357 -4.57 -25.19 10.69
CA ARG A 357 -5.53 -24.15 10.27
C ARG A 357 -6.34 -23.63 11.44
N ALA A 358 -6.97 -24.52 12.21
CA ALA A 358 -7.82 -24.13 13.33
C ALA A 358 -7.01 -23.37 14.39
N ARG A 359 -5.79 -23.83 14.70
CA ARG A 359 -4.90 -23.16 15.63
C ARG A 359 -4.46 -21.78 15.14
N ARG A 360 -4.06 -21.65 13.87
CA ARG A 360 -3.64 -20.38 13.27
C ARG A 360 -4.74 -19.33 13.31
N LEU A 361 -5.96 -19.71 12.91
CA LEU A 361 -7.10 -18.81 12.96
C LEU A 361 -7.39 -18.36 14.41
N ARG A 362 -7.33 -19.27 15.39
CA ARG A 362 -7.49 -18.89 16.82
C ARG A 362 -6.44 -17.91 17.31
N ILE A 363 -5.16 -18.12 16.97
CA ILE A 363 -4.08 -17.20 17.35
C ILE A 363 -4.32 -15.82 16.74
N LEU A 364 -4.64 -15.75 15.44
CA LEU A 364 -4.92 -14.49 14.75
C LEU A 364 -6.15 -13.78 15.33
N GLU A 365 -7.24 -14.52 15.56
CA GLU A 365 -8.45 -13.98 16.20
C GLU A 365 -8.16 -13.43 17.58
N LYS A 366 -7.38 -14.14 18.42
CA LYS A 366 -6.98 -13.65 19.75
C LYS A 366 -6.13 -12.38 19.68
N LEU A 367 -5.13 -12.34 18.79
CA LEU A 367 -4.30 -11.15 18.60
C LEU A 367 -5.15 -9.93 18.19
N LEU A 368 -6.06 -10.12 17.25
CA LEU A 368 -6.94 -9.05 16.75
C LEU A 368 -8.00 -8.63 17.78
N GLN A 369 -8.51 -9.57 18.59
CA GLN A 369 -9.41 -9.29 19.71
C GLN A 369 -8.73 -8.51 20.83
N ARG A 370 -7.45 -8.81 21.12
CA ARG A 370 -6.68 -8.10 22.15
C ARG A 370 -6.31 -6.69 21.70
N ASP A 371 -5.83 -6.56 20.46
CA ASP A 371 -5.52 -5.25 19.89
C ASP A 371 -5.55 -5.24 18.35
N SER A 372 -6.71 -4.88 17.79
CA SER A 372 -6.88 -4.72 16.34
C SER A 372 -6.05 -3.56 15.78
N HIS A 373 -5.62 -2.58 16.59
CA HIS A 373 -4.80 -1.47 16.11
C HIS A 373 -3.40 -1.92 15.64
N ALA A 374 -2.95 -3.11 16.05
CA ALA A 374 -1.72 -3.73 15.54
C ALA A 374 -1.70 -3.86 14.00
N LEU A 375 -2.87 -3.91 13.34
CA LEU A 375 -2.99 -3.91 11.87
C LEU A 375 -2.48 -2.61 11.21
N THR A 376 -2.44 -1.51 11.95
CA THR A 376 -2.01 -0.19 11.43
C THR A 376 -0.50 0.03 11.57
N VAL A 377 0.19 -0.79 12.35
CA VAL A 377 1.63 -0.67 12.61
C VAL A 377 2.39 -1.20 11.40
N HIS A 378 3.33 -0.41 10.87
CA HIS A 378 4.10 -0.80 9.71
C HIS A 378 5.50 -1.26 10.12
N ASN A 379 5.97 -2.38 9.58
CA ASN A 379 7.34 -2.84 9.78
C ASN A 379 8.38 -1.88 9.17
N SER A 380 9.67 -2.19 9.31
CA SER A 380 10.76 -1.32 8.81
C SER A 380 10.72 -1.13 7.28
N THR A 381 10.13 -2.09 6.56
CA THR A 381 9.90 -2.02 5.11
C THR A 381 8.62 -1.26 4.73
N GLY A 382 7.95 -0.64 5.71
CA GLY A 382 6.74 0.14 5.50
C GLY A 382 5.54 -0.69 5.05
N GLN A 383 5.43 -1.93 5.51
CA GLN A 383 4.28 -2.80 5.28
C GLN A 383 3.49 -2.99 6.56
N SER A 384 2.17 -2.91 6.48
CA SER A 384 1.26 -3.38 7.53
C SER A 384 1.26 -4.91 7.60
N PRO A 385 0.71 -5.54 8.67
CA PRO A 385 0.59 -7.00 8.74
C PRO A 385 -0.22 -7.58 7.57
N TYR A 386 -1.26 -6.87 7.11
CA TYR A 386 -2.06 -7.28 5.95
C TYR A 386 -1.26 -7.27 4.63
N LEU A 387 -0.47 -6.20 4.41
CA LEU A 387 0.36 -6.09 3.21
C LEU A 387 1.55 -7.05 3.23
N TYR A 388 2.10 -7.29 4.41
CA TYR A 388 3.13 -8.30 4.64
C TYR A 388 2.63 -9.68 4.21
N PHE A 389 1.46 -10.08 4.73
CA PHE A 389 0.82 -11.35 4.38
C PHE A 389 0.55 -11.51 2.88
N THR A 390 -0.11 -10.51 2.27
CA THR A 390 -0.54 -10.60 0.85
C THR A 390 0.64 -10.61 -0.13
N ARG A 391 1.72 -9.87 0.17
CA ARG A 391 2.94 -9.92 -0.64
C ARG A 391 3.58 -11.30 -0.60
N ASP A 392 3.77 -11.85 0.60
CA ASP A 392 4.48 -13.11 0.76
C ASP A 392 3.67 -14.28 0.20
N ALA A 393 2.34 -14.23 0.32
CA ALA A 393 1.41 -15.12 -0.37
C ALA A 393 1.62 -15.11 -1.89
N THR A 394 1.74 -13.93 -2.49
CA THR A 394 1.95 -13.76 -3.93
C THR A 394 3.31 -14.33 -4.37
N LYS A 395 4.39 -14.00 -3.64
CA LYS A 395 5.74 -14.53 -3.91
C LYS A 395 5.78 -16.05 -3.86
N ALA A 396 5.08 -16.65 -2.89
CA ALA A 396 5.03 -18.10 -2.75
C ALA A 396 4.21 -18.78 -3.84
N ALA A 397 3.09 -18.19 -4.25
CA ALA A 397 2.30 -18.67 -5.38
C ALA A 397 3.14 -18.67 -6.68
N GLU A 398 3.92 -17.60 -6.92
CA GLU A 398 4.85 -17.54 -8.04
C GLU A 398 5.97 -18.59 -7.98
N ALA A 399 6.52 -18.86 -6.78
CA ALA A 399 7.54 -19.88 -6.58
C ALA A 399 6.99 -21.30 -6.86
N ALA A 400 5.74 -21.57 -6.44
CA ALA A 400 5.03 -22.82 -6.72
C ALA A 400 4.70 -23.01 -8.21
N ALA A 401 4.37 -21.93 -8.93
CA ALA A 401 4.17 -21.97 -10.38
C ALA A 401 5.46 -22.27 -11.16
N ARG A 402 6.63 -21.88 -10.64
CA ARG A 402 7.93 -22.18 -11.27
C ARG A 402 8.40 -23.62 -11.04
N SER A 403 8.09 -24.21 -9.89
CA SER A 403 8.48 -25.59 -9.55
C SER A 403 7.68 -26.66 -10.29
N THR A 404 6.44 -26.35 -10.70
CA THR A 404 5.62 -27.25 -11.52
C THR A 404 6.13 -27.38 -12.96
N ASN A 405 6.63 -26.28 -13.55
CA ASN A 405 7.18 -26.28 -14.91
C ASN A 405 8.55 -26.99 -15.03
N THR A 406 9.26 -27.21 -13.93
CA THR A 406 10.56 -27.91 -13.93
C THR A 406 10.43 -29.44 -13.87
N SER A 407 9.22 -29.98 -13.67
CA SER A 407 8.98 -31.43 -13.60
C SER A 407 8.61 -32.09 -14.94
N LEU A 408 8.55 -31.33 -16.05
CA LEU A 408 8.15 -31.82 -17.38
C LEU A 408 9.23 -31.71 -18.48
N GLY A 409 10.49 -31.42 -18.13
CA GLY A 409 11.60 -31.35 -19.10
C GLY A 409 12.76 -32.24 -18.73
N GLY A 410 12.99 -33.32 -19.47
CA GLY A 410 14.27 -34.04 -19.46
C GLY A 410 15.43 -33.16 -19.93
N PRO A 411 16.69 -33.53 -19.67
CA PRO A 411 17.84 -32.65 -19.85
C PRO A 411 18.17 -32.48 -21.34
N GLY A 412 17.93 -31.29 -21.88
CA GLY A 412 18.32 -30.91 -23.24
C GLY A 412 18.19 -29.41 -23.48
N GLU A 413 19.35 -28.75 -23.61
CA GLU A 413 19.59 -27.41 -24.17
C GLU A 413 19.09 -26.16 -23.40
N ARG A 414 20.06 -25.42 -22.86
CA ARG A 414 19.91 -24.07 -22.32
C ARG A 414 19.71 -23.07 -23.45
N GLY A 415 18.51 -22.48 -23.53
CA GLY A 415 18.23 -21.25 -24.25
C GLY A 415 17.43 -20.29 -23.36
N ALA A 416 17.97 -19.11 -23.08
CA ALA A 416 17.35 -18.11 -22.21
C ALA A 416 16.08 -17.52 -22.85
N LEU A 417 14.92 -17.68 -22.20
CA LEU A 417 13.68 -17.00 -22.57
C LEU A 417 13.43 -15.78 -21.66
N LYS A 418 13.02 -14.67 -22.29
CA LYS A 418 12.76 -13.36 -21.66
C LYS A 418 11.35 -13.31 -21.03
N PRO A 419 11.06 -12.39 -20.08
CA PRO A 419 9.81 -12.34 -19.33
C PRO A 419 8.55 -11.89 -20.10
N SER A 420 8.56 -11.83 -21.44
CA SER A 420 7.44 -11.32 -22.24
C SER A 420 6.44 -12.38 -22.71
N ASP A 421 6.66 -13.67 -22.44
CA ASP A 421 5.88 -14.77 -23.06
C ASP A 421 4.88 -15.46 -22.10
N VAL A 422 4.64 -14.92 -20.91
CA VAL A 422 3.70 -15.51 -19.92
C VAL A 422 2.23 -15.08 -20.16
N SER A 423 1.95 -14.23 -21.15
CA SER A 423 0.56 -13.78 -21.45
C SER A 423 -0.18 -14.60 -22.54
N ALA A 424 0.39 -15.71 -23.02
CA ALA A 424 -0.14 -16.43 -24.18
C ALA A 424 -0.71 -17.84 -23.92
N ILE A 425 -1.01 -18.23 -22.67
CA ILE A 425 -1.66 -19.51 -22.35
C ILE A 425 -3.07 -19.28 -21.79
N ALA A 426 -3.92 -18.69 -22.65
CA ALA A 426 -5.39 -18.73 -22.54
C ALA A 426 -6.00 -18.34 -23.90
N LYS A 427 -5.62 -19.05 -24.97
CA LYS A 427 -6.27 -18.92 -26.29
C LYS A 427 -6.80 -20.29 -26.71
N GLY A 428 -8.08 -20.52 -26.42
CA GLY A 428 -8.85 -21.58 -27.05
C GLY A 428 -8.91 -21.35 -28.56
N LYS A 429 -8.60 -22.41 -29.30
CA LYS A 429 -8.42 -22.50 -30.75
C LYS A 429 -9.60 -21.91 -31.55
N GLY A 430 -9.27 -21.02 -32.48
CA GLY A 430 -10.07 -20.76 -33.68
C GLY A 430 -9.13 -20.85 -34.88
N ALA A 431 -9.16 -21.98 -35.59
CA ALA A 431 -8.49 -22.13 -36.87
C ALA A 431 -9.44 -21.67 -37.98
N SER A 432 -9.00 -20.73 -38.79
CA SER A 432 -9.59 -20.39 -40.08
C SER A 432 -9.08 -21.39 -41.12
N ASP A 433 -9.96 -21.92 -41.97
CA ASP A 433 -9.58 -22.18 -43.35
C ASP A 433 -10.78 -22.02 -44.30
N SER A 434 -10.49 -21.50 -45.49
CA SER A 434 -11.46 -20.97 -46.44
C SER A 434 -11.72 -21.91 -47.61
N GLY A 435 -13.01 -22.19 -47.87
CA GLY A 435 -13.65 -22.20 -49.21
C GLY A 435 -13.38 -23.34 -50.20
N LYS A 436 -14.43 -24.13 -50.50
CA LYS A 436 -15.22 -24.09 -51.78
C LYS A 436 -16.06 -25.37 -52.01
N ASN A 437 -17.35 -25.15 -52.24
CA ASN A 437 -18.29 -25.76 -53.21
C ASN A 437 -18.51 -27.29 -53.38
N THR A 438 -19.79 -27.57 -53.68
CA THR A 438 -20.43 -28.68 -54.42
C THR A 438 -20.89 -29.96 -53.68
N GLU A 439 -22.22 -30.10 -53.59
CA GLU A 439 -23.00 -31.37 -53.60
C GLU A 439 -22.70 -32.20 -54.88
N PRO A 440 -23.02 -33.52 -55.03
CA PRO A 440 -24.15 -34.25 -54.41
C PRO A 440 -23.96 -35.77 -54.06
N SER A 441 -24.96 -36.30 -53.33
CA SER A 441 -25.60 -37.64 -53.39
C SER A 441 -24.83 -39.00 -53.32
N ILE A 442 -25.53 -39.96 -52.70
CA ILE A 442 -25.66 -41.42 -53.00
C ILE A 442 -25.12 -42.45 -51.96
N ALA A 443 -26.08 -43.30 -51.53
CA ALA A 443 -26.05 -44.70 -51.06
C ALA A 443 -25.28 -45.08 -49.77
N LEU A 444 -25.95 -45.64 -48.75
CA LEU A 444 -26.55 -46.99 -48.61
C LEU A 444 -25.53 -48.12 -48.58
N GLN A 445 -25.39 -48.72 -47.39
CA GLN A 445 -25.24 -50.15 -47.04
C GLN A 445 -24.47 -50.21 -45.70
N GLY A 446 -24.86 -50.92 -44.65
CA GLY A 446 -25.86 -51.98 -44.50
C GLY A 446 -25.32 -52.96 -43.45
N ASN A 447 -26.22 -53.40 -42.56
CA ASN A 447 -26.13 -54.52 -41.60
C ASN A 447 -25.62 -54.19 -40.18
N GLN A 448 -26.51 -53.95 -39.22
CA GLN A 448 -27.39 -54.90 -38.48
C GLN A 448 -26.61 -55.84 -37.53
N ALA A 449 -26.70 -55.60 -36.21
CA ALA A 449 -27.55 -56.39 -35.29
C ALA A 449 -27.28 -56.05 -33.80
N SER A 450 -28.38 -55.92 -33.07
CA SER A 450 -28.70 -55.53 -31.67
C SER A 450 -28.11 -56.42 -30.53
N PRO A 451 -28.56 -56.31 -29.25
CA PRO A 451 -28.57 -55.17 -28.31
C PRO A 451 -28.07 -55.52 -26.87
N ALA A 452 -27.94 -54.45 -26.06
CA ALA A 452 -28.10 -54.40 -24.59
C ALA A 452 -27.08 -55.11 -23.66
N ASN A 453 -26.25 -54.31 -22.98
CA ASN A 453 -26.23 -54.37 -21.52
C ASN A 453 -25.79 -53.04 -20.88
N LYS A 454 -26.47 -52.67 -19.79
CA LYS A 454 -26.36 -51.43 -19.02
C LYS A 454 -24.95 -51.25 -18.42
N LYS A 455 -24.36 -50.04 -18.51
CA LYS A 455 -23.29 -49.59 -17.60
C LYS A 455 -23.47 -48.11 -17.18
N ALA A 456 -23.17 -47.91 -15.91
CA ALA A 456 -23.34 -46.77 -15.02
C ALA A 456 -22.70 -45.44 -15.48
N PRO A 457 -23.07 -44.28 -14.90
CA PRO A 457 -22.58 -42.98 -15.35
C PRO A 457 -21.10 -42.77 -15.00
N MET A 458 -20.32 -42.35 -15.99
CA MET A 458 -18.91 -41.99 -15.85
C MET A 458 -18.75 -40.70 -15.04
N GLN A 459 -17.90 -40.76 -14.00
CA GLN A 459 -17.42 -39.62 -13.23
C GLN A 459 -16.41 -38.80 -14.07
N GLY A 460 -16.59 -37.48 -14.12
CA GLY A 460 -15.67 -36.55 -14.77
C GLY A 460 -14.36 -36.40 -14.00
N SER A 461 -13.22 -36.50 -14.70
CA SER A 461 -11.88 -36.26 -14.16
C SER A 461 -11.55 -34.77 -14.16
N VAL A 462 -11.31 -34.19 -12.98
CA VAL A 462 -10.77 -32.83 -12.77
C VAL A 462 -9.27 -32.82 -13.10
N SER A 463 -8.78 -31.77 -13.77
CA SER A 463 -7.38 -31.68 -14.23
C SER A 463 -6.39 -31.42 -13.08
N SER A 464 -5.11 -31.79 -13.25
CA SER A 464 -4.07 -31.53 -12.24
C SER A 464 -3.81 -30.03 -12.02
N HIS A 465 -4.11 -29.20 -13.02
CA HIS A 465 -3.98 -27.74 -12.96
C HIS A 465 -5.04 -27.09 -12.06
N GLU A 466 -6.29 -27.58 -12.09
CA GLU A 466 -7.34 -27.13 -11.17
C GLU A 466 -7.03 -27.55 -9.73
N LEU A 467 -6.48 -28.75 -9.52
CA LEU A 467 -6.04 -29.24 -8.20
C LEU A 467 -4.85 -28.46 -7.62
N HIS A 468 -4.00 -27.86 -8.47
CA HIS A 468 -2.86 -27.05 -8.03
C HIS A 468 -3.29 -25.68 -7.49
N HIS A 469 -4.26 -25.01 -8.11
CA HIS A 469 -4.85 -23.77 -7.59
C HIS A 469 -5.59 -23.97 -6.25
N LEU A 470 -6.19 -25.14 -6.03
CA LEU A 470 -6.81 -25.49 -4.75
C LEU A 470 -5.82 -25.67 -3.59
N ARG A 471 -4.52 -25.88 -3.89
CA ARG A 471 -3.49 -26.30 -2.92
C ARG A 471 -2.98 -25.16 -2.03
N THR A 472 -3.07 -23.91 -2.47
CA THR A 472 -2.49 -22.75 -1.77
C THR A 472 -3.52 -21.82 -1.12
N ASP A 473 -4.80 -21.84 -1.52
CA ASP A 473 -5.62 -20.63 -1.33
C ASP A 473 -6.71 -20.70 -0.24
N LEU A 474 -6.95 -21.84 0.43
CA LEU A 474 -8.04 -21.94 1.41
C LEU A 474 -7.82 -21.14 2.71
N LEU A 475 -6.73 -21.41 3.43
CA LEU A 475 -6.39 -20.67 4.66
C LEU A 475 -6.07 -19.21 4.35
N ALA A 476 -5.46 -18.95 3.19
CA ALA A 476 -5.14 -17.60 2.77
C ALA A 476 -6.38 -16.73 2.55
N ILE A 477 -7.41 -17.25 1.87
CA ILE A 477 -8.70 -16.56 1.70
C ILE A 477 -9.32 -16.24 3.06
N GLU A 478 -9.31 -17.18 4.00
CA GLU A 478 -9.90 -16.97 5.32
C GLU A 478 -9.14 -15.92 6.15
N ILE A 479 -7.81 -15.94 6.11
CA ILE A 479 -6.96 -14.92 6.75
C ILE A 479 -7.20 -13.56 6.10
N THR A 480 -7.25 -13.48 4.76
CA THR A 480 -7.57 -12.23 4.05
C THR A 480 -8.93 -11.69 4.48
N ASN A 481 -9.96 -12.53 4.53
CA ASN A 481 -11.30 -12.14 4.95
C ASN A 481 -11.33 -11.70 6.42
N LEU A 482 -10.64 -12.41 7.31
CA LEU A 482 -10.49 -12.06 8.72
C LEU A 482 -9.85 -10.69 8.86
N CYS A 483 -8.68 -10.48 8.27
CA CYS A 483 -7.98 -9.21 8.32
C CYS A 483 -8.81 -8.08 7.71
N GLN A 484 -9.42 -8.27 6.53
CA GLN A 484 -10.27 -7.24 5.91
C GLN A 484 -11.44 -6.84 6.80
N ARG A 485 -12.12 -7.82 7.43
CA ARG A 485 -13.20 -7.54 8.38
C ARG A 485 -12.69 -6.65 9.52
N GLU A 486 -11.62 -7.04 10.19
CA GLU A 486 -11.07 -6.27 11.33
C GLU A 486 -10.54 -4.89 10.91
N VAL A 487 -9.93 -4.78 9.72
CA VAL A 487 -9.47 -3.49 9.16
C VAL A 487 -10.61 -2.48 9.06
N PHE A 488 -11.82 -2.91 8.66
CA PHE A 488 -12.96 -2.02 8.53
C PHE A 488 -13.71 -1.78 9.86
N GLU A 489 -13.61 -2.70 10.82
CA GLU A 489 -14.13 -2.50 12.20
C GLU A 489 -13.31 -1.48 13.00
N LEU A 490 -12.03 -1.26 12.67
CA LEU A 490 -11.19 -0.22 13.30
C LEU A 490 -11.78 1.20 13.22
N GLY A 491 -12.65 1.44 12.24
CA GLY A 491 -13.35 2.70 12.01
C GLY A 491 -12.47 3.79 11.37
N GLY A 492 -13.06 4.50 10.40
CA GLY A 492 -12.42 5.62 9.71
C GLY A 492 -11.49 5.21 8.57
N TYR A 493 -11.46 6.05 7.54
CA TYR A 493 -10.68 5.84 6.31
C TYR A 493 -9.17 5.75 6.58
N GLU A 494 -8.65 6.56 7.49
CA GLU A 494 -7.22 6.75 7.73
C GLU A 494 -6.58 5.45 8.26
N LYS A 495 -7.25 4.74 9.16
CA LYS A 495 -6.78 3.45 9.68
C LYS A 495 -6.86 2.36 8.60
N ALA A 496 -7.95 2.30 7.85
CA ALA A 496 -8.08 1.34 6.76
C ALA A 496 -7.03 1.58 5.65
N TYR A 497 -6.75 2.84 5.33
CA TYR A 497 -5.68 3.21 4.40
C TYR A 497 -4.32 2.72 4.89
N GLN A 498 -3.99 2.92 6.17
CA GLN A 498 -2.76 2.43 6.78
C GLN A 498 -2.64 0.91 6.72
N CYS A 499 -3.74 0.17 6.78
CA CYS A 499 -3.69 -1.29 6.69
C CYS A 499 -3.56 -1.79 5.24
N LEU A 500 -4.22 -1.14 4.28
CA LEU A 500 -4.41 -1.66 2.92
C LEU A 500 -3.44 -1.08 1.89
N PHE A 501 -2.74 0.01 2.21
CA PHE A 501 -1.80 0.68 1.30
C PHE A 501 -0.42 0.85 1.94
N PRO A 502 0.69 0.68 1.20
CA PRO A 502 2.03 0.80 1.75
C PRO A 502 2.29 2.16 2.40
N SER A 503 3.17 2.17 3.41
CA SER A 503 3.62 3.42 4.01
C SER A 503 4.34 4.28 2.98
N GLN A 504 4.00 5.57 2.93
CA GLN A 504 4.64 6.55 2.04
C GLN A 504 6.14 6.70 2.32
N LYS A 505 6.63 6.28 3.50
CA LYS A 505 8.05 6.31 3.87
C LYS A 505 8.89 5.21 3.20
N ALA A 506 8.26 4.13 2.73
CA ALA A 506 8.94 3.00 2.11
C ALA A 506 8.87 3.01 0.57
N ALA A 507 8.45 4.12 -0.04
CA ALA A 507 8.55 4.31 -1.47
C ALA A 507 10.03 4.26 -1.86
N THR A 508 10.48 3.09 -2.32
CA THR A 508 11.77 2.89 -2.97
C THR A 508 11.92 3.88 -4.12
N ALA A 509 13.16 4.31 -4.40
CA ALA A 509 13.46 5.25 -5.49
C ALA A 509 12.68 4.86 -6.76
N PRO A 510 11.85 5.76 -7.33
CA PRO A 510 10.95 5.39 -8.40
C PRO A 510 11.74 4.90 -9.61
N THR A 511 11.39 3.71 -10.08
CA THR A 511 11.92 3.15 -11.31
C THR A 511 11.21 3.81 -12.49
N CYS A 512 11.94 4.33 -13.47
CA CYS A 512 11.35 4.85 -14.71
C CYS A 512 10.75 3.73 -15.61
N GLN A 513 10.46 2.56 -15.05
CA GLN A 513 9.81 1.43 -15.70
C GLN A 513 8.30 1.51 -15.44
N ALA A 514 7.54 1.59 -16.53
CA ALA A 514 6.12 1.97 -16.54
C ALA A 514 5.16 1.00 -15.83
N GLU A 515 5.62 -0.16 -15.37
CA GLU A 515 4.77 -1.24 -14.84
C GLU A 515 4.65 -1.25 -13.31
N ALA A 516 5.50 -0.51 -12.56
CA ALA A 516 5.53 -0.58 -11.10
C ALA A 516 4.84 0.60 -10.37
N ASP A 517 4.68 1.77 -11.02
CA ASP A 517 4.18 2.99 -10.36
C ASP A 517 2.72 3.28 -10.74
N LEU A 518 1.78 2.52 -10.18
CA LEU A 518 0.34 2.77 -10.38
C LEU A 518 -0.17 3.84 -9.39
N ASP A 519 -0.92 4.80 -9.90
CA ASP A 519 -1.61 5.83 -9.14
C ASP A 519 -2.75 5.21 -8.31
N VAL A 520 -2.73 5.44 -7.00
CA VAL A 520 -3.82 5.05 -6.07
C VAL A 520 -4.68 6.25 -5.63
N PHE A 521 -4.36 7.46 -6.10
CA PHE A 521 -5.06 8.70 -5.80
C PHE A 521 -5.49 9.43 -7.07
N PHE A 522 -6.75 9.88 -7.13
CA PHE A 522 -7.23 10.78 -8.19
C PHE A 522 -8.09 11.89 -7.58
N ILE A 523 -7.60 13.13 -7.59
CA ILE A 523 -8.19 14.24 -6.82
C ILE A 523 -8.41 15.44 -7.74
N LEU A 524 -9.67 15.88 -7.85
CA LEU A 524 -10.10 17.14 -8.44
C LEU A 524 -10.68 18.00 -7.30
N ASP A 525 -9.97 19.06 -6.93
CA ASP A 525 -10.20 19.79 -5.67
C ASP A 525 -11.40 20.77 -5.67
N GLY A 526 -12.06 20.97 -6.81
CA GLY A 526 -13.17 21.90 -6.99
C GLY A 526 -12.78 23.38 -6.97
N LYS A 527 -11.57 23.72 -6.55
CA LYS A 527 -11.06 25.10 -6.50
C LYS A 527 -10.39 25.48 -7.81
N THR A 528 -9.53 24.58 -8.30
CA THR A 528 -8.78 24.73 -9.54
C THR A 528 -9.32 23.79 -10.61
N GLN A 529 -9.74 22.60 -10.21
CA GLN A 529 -10.14 21.53 -11.14
C GLN A 529 -11.55 21.04 -10.83
N ARG A 530 -12.39 20.96 -11.88
CA ARG A 530 -13.69 20.30 -11.85
C ARG A 530 -13.82 19.31 -13.01
N ILE A 531 -14.79 18.42 -12.90
CA ILE A 531 -15.19 17.53 -13.99
C ILE A 531 -15.74 18.38 -15.14
N SER A 532 -15.33 18.03 -16.36
CA SER A 532 -15.84 18.59 -17.60
C SER A 532 -15.76 17.53 -18.71
N HIS A 533 -16.29 17.85 -19.89
CA HIS A 533 -16.20 16.98 -21.06
C HIS A 533 -14.76 16.63 -21.49
N THR A 534 -13.75 17.40 -21.04
CA THR A 534 -12.34 17.15 -21.36
C THR A 534 -11.60 16.32 -20.31
N THR A 535 -12.20 16.05 -19.14
CA THR A 535 -11.53 15.43 -17.99
C THR A 535 -10.86 14.11 -18.36
N THR A 536 -11.57 13.18 -19.02
CA THR A 536 -10.99 11.89 -19.41
C THR A 536 -9.80 12.03 -20.35
N SER A 537 -9.80 13.03 -21.24
CA SER A 537 -8.69 13.31 -22.14
C SER A 537 -7.49 13.96 -21.44
N ASN A 538 -7.74 14.90 -20.52
CA ASN A 538 -6.70 15.65 -19.82
C ASN A 538 -5.96 14.80 -18.78
N PHE A 539 -6.63 13.80 -18.20
CA PHE A 539 -6.04 12.91 -17.20
C PHE A 539 -5.71 11.51 -17.76
N ASN A 540 -5.80 11.31 -19.09
CA ASN A 540 -5.57 9.99 -19.67
C ASN A 540 -4.13 9.47 -19.52
N TYR A 541 -3.17 10.36 -19.28
CA TYR A 541 -1.78 9.97 -19.06
C TYR A 541 -1.55 9.22 -17.73
N LEU A 542 -2.46 9.36 -16.75
CA LEU A 542 -2.37 8.67 -15.46
C LEU A 542 -2.62 7.16 -15.59
N GLN A 543 -1.97 6.37 -14.74
CA GLN A 543 -2.12 4.92 -14.73
C GLN A 543 -2.63 4.47 -13.37
N PHE A 544 -3.92 4.12 -13.26
CA PHE A 544 -4.49 3.73 -11.98
C PHE A 544 -4.23 2.27 -11.61
N ALA A 545 -4.09 2.05 -10.30
CA ALA A 545 -4.19 0.73 -9.68
C ALA A 545 -5.64 0.24 -9.77
N PRO A 546 -5.88 -1.09 -9.79
CA PRO A 546 -7.23 -1.61 -9.73
C PRO A 546 -7.94 -1.24 -8.41
N GLU A 547 -7.19 -1.15 -7.32
CA GLU A 547 -7.65 -0.72 -5.99
C GLU A 547 -7.18 0.71 -5.69
N MET A 548 -8.11 1.68 -5.70
CA MET A 548 -7.82 3.08 -5.44
C MET A 548 -7.96 3.42 -3.95
N ALA A 549 -6.98 4.11 -3.38
CA ALA A 549 -7.04 4.60 -2.00
C ALA A 549 -8.08 5.71 -1.85
N LYS A 550 -8.03 6.73 -2.71
CA LYS A 550 -8.96 7.84 -2.62
C LYS A 550 -9.22 8.50 -3.97
N VAL A 551 -10.49 8.69 -4.27
CA VAL A 551 -10.96 9.44 -5.43
C VAL A 551 -11.80 10.62 -4.95
N VAL A 552 -11.42 11.83 -5.38
CA VAL A 552 -12.16 13.07 -5.12
C VAL A 552 -12.54 13.67 -6.45
N LEU A 553 -13.83 13.83 -6.67
CA LEU A 553 -14.41 14.40 -7.89
C LEU A 553 -15.18 15.67 -7.51
N SER A 554 -15.11 16.69 -8.36
CA SER A 554 -15.86 17.93 -8.12
C SER A 554 -16.61 18.36 -9.37
N LEU A 555 -17.89 18.66 -9.19
CA LEU A 555 -18.79 19.36 -10.11
C LEU A 555 -19.07 20.79 -9.65
N GLU A 556 -18.52 21.22 -8.51
CA GLU A 556 -18.69 22.60 -8.05
C GLU A 556 -18.14 23.60 -9.08
N TYR A 557 -18.82 24.75 -9.20
CA TYR A 557 -18.43 25.83 -10.08
C TYR A 557 -18.66 27.19 -9.41
N ASN A 558 -17.97 28.21 -9.91
CA ASN A 558 -18.25 29.59 -9.57
C ASN A 558 -19.36 30.13 -10.49
N ARG A 559 -20.51 30.50 -9.91
CA ARG A 559 -21.68 31.00 -10.63
C ARG A 559 -21.37 32.22 -11.49
N ASP A 560 -20.48 33.08 -11.03
CA ASP A 560 -20.10 34.32 -11.75
C ASP A 560 -19.32 34.04 -13.03
N ARG A 561 -18.83 32.80 -13.22
CA ARG A 561 -18.03 32.38 -14.38
C ARG A 561 -18.80 31.50 -15.36
N VAL A 562 -20.08 31.23 -15.10
CA VAL A 562 -20.90 30.39 -15.99
C VAL A 562 -21.43 31.23 -17.14
N VAL A 563 -21.08 30.84 -18.35
CA VAL A 563 -21.66 31.37 -19.59
C VAL A 563 -22.60 30.30 -20.15
N GLY A 564 -23.90 30.60 -20.22
CA GLY A 564 -24.94 29.68 -20.73
C GLY A 564 -26.05 29.36 -19.73
N SER A 565 -26.98 28.49 -20.13
CA SER A 565 -28.10 28.07 -19.27
C SER A 565 -27.63 27.11 -18.17
N LEU A 566 -28.09 27.34 -16.94
CA LEU A 566 -27.82 26.45 -15.80
C LEU A 566 -28.30 25.00 -16.07
N ASP A 567 -29.36 24.84 -16.86
CA ASP A 567 -29.88 23.53 -17.24
C ASP A 567 -28.95 22.76 -18.17
N GLU A 568 -28.28 23.45 -19.09
CA GLU A 568 -27.30 22.84 -20.00
C GLU A 568 -26.05 22.42 -19.24
N VAL A 569 -25.58 23.26 -18.31
CA VAL A 569 -24.47 22.95 -17.43
C VAL A 569 -24.79 21.72 -16.59
N TRP A 570 -25.97 21.68 -15.97
CA TRP A 570 -26.39 20.53 -15.16
C TRP A 570 -26.53 19.22 -15.96
N LYS A 571 -27.09 19.27 -17.18
CA LYS A 571 -27.15 18.11 -18.08
C LYS A 571 -25.75 17.63 -18.46
N SER A 572 -24.85 18.57 -18.75
CA SER A 572 -23.45 18.29 -19.05
C SER A 572 -22.74 17.67 -17.84
N ASP A 573 -22.92 18.22 -16.64
CA ASP A 573 -22.35 17.73 -15.38
C ASP A 573 -22.71 16.26 -15.12
N GLN A 574 -24.01 15.91 -15.22
CA GLN A 574 -24.48 14.53 -15.07
C GLN A 574 -23.85 13.59 -16.11
N LEU A 575 -23.78 14.00 -17.37
CA LEU A 575 -23.15 13.18 -18.42
C LEU A 575 -21.63 13.03 -18.20
N ASN A 576 -20.96 14.11 -17.81
CA ASN A 576 -19.51 14.13 -17.62
C ASN A 576 -19.09 13.26 -16.44
N ILE A 577 -19.81 13.30 -15.31
CA ILE A 577 -19.50 12.43 -14.17
C ILE A 577 -19.72 10.96 -14.53
N ILE A 578 -20.81 10.61 -15.22
CA ILE A 578 -21.03 9.25 -15.74
C ILE A 578 -19.88 8.81 -16.63
N ASN A 579 -19.41 9.68 -17.53
CA ASN A 579 -18.29 9.38 -18.42
C ASN A 579 -16.97 9.17 -17.66
N VAL A 580 -16.72 9.94 -16.60
CA VAL A 580 -15.55 9.73 -15.73
C VAL A 580 -15.64 8.37 -15.04
N PHE A 581 -16.78 7.99 -14.45
CA PHE A 581 -16.93 6.67 -13.84
C PHE A 581 -16.81 5.52 -14.85
N LYS A 582 -17.36 5.67 -16.07
CA LYS A 582 -17.17 4.70 -17.15
C LYS A 582 -15.70 4.56 -17.53
N TRP A 583 -14.97 5.67 -17.62
CA TRP A 583 -13.54 5.68 -17.92
C TRP A 583 -12.71 5.05 -16.79
N LEU A 584 -13.05 5.30 -15.52
CA LEU A 584 -12.41 4.63 -14.38
C LEU A 584 -12.61 3.10 -14.44
N LYS A 585 -13.86 2.65 -14.66
CA LYS A 585 -14.26 1.23 -14.68
C LYS A 585 -13.81 0.46 -15.92
N GLY A 586 -13.72 1.12 -17.09
CA GLY A 586 -13.41 0.47 -18.37
C GLY A 586 -12.08 -0.31 -18.32
N ARG A 587 -11.95 -1.40 -19.07
CA ARG A 587 -10.75 -2.24 -19.02
C ARG A 587 -9.64 -1.64 -19.91
N LYS A 588 -8.38 -1.73 -19.47
CA LYS A 588 -7.22 -1.23 -20.25
C LYS A 588 -7.14 -1.87 -21.65
N ASP A 589 -7.44 -3.16 -21.75
CA ASP A 589 -7.28 -3.93 -22.99
C ASP A 589 -8.59 -4.17 -23.77
N SER A 590 -9.70 -3.57 -23.36
CA SER A 590 -11.00 -3.79 -24.03
C SER A 590 -11.21 -2.78 -25.16
N PRO A 591 -11.28 -3.20 -26.44
CA PRO A 591 -11.62 -2.31 -27.53
C PRO A 591 -13.09 -1.84 -27.48
N ARG A 592 -13.97 -2.54 -26.73
CA ARG A 592 -15.40 -2.20 -26.61
C ARG A 592 -15.70 -1.26 -25.44
N ALA A 593 -14.86 -1.26 -24.40
CA ALA A 593 -15.04 -0.43 -23.20
C ALA A 593 -13.68 -0.07 -22.59
N PRO A 594 -12.87 0.76 -23.29
CA PRO A 594 -11.55 1.15 -22.83
C PRO A 594 -11.63 2.04 -21.59
N GLY A 595 -10.71 1.86 -20.65
CA GLY A 595 -10.64 2.65 -19.42
C GLY A 595 -9.42 2.37 -18.57
N LYS A 596 -9.53 2.59 -17.26
CA LYS A 596 -8.42 2.51 -16.30
C LYS A 596 -8.37 1.22 -15.47
N GLY A 597 -9.41 0.40 -15.50
CA GLY A 597 -9.48 -0.90 -14.84
C GLY A 597 -9.66 -0.81 -13.33
N VAL A 598 -10.20 0.30 -12.82
CA VAL A 598 -10.49 0.48 -11.39
C VAL A 598 -11.66 -0.43 -11.01
N ARG A 599 -11.46 -1.25 -9.97
CA ARG A 599 -12.42 -2.23 -9.44
C ARG A 599 -12.97 -1.81 -8.09
N SER A 600 -12.13 -1.18 -7.26
CA SER A 600 -12.52 -0.70 -5.94
C SER A 600 -11.97 0.68 -5.64
N ILE A 601 -12.73 1.44 -4.85
CA ILE A 601 -12.31 2.72 -4.30
C ILE A 601 -12.53 2.64 -2.79
N LEU A 602 -11.45 2.74 -2.01
CA LEU A 602 -11.55 2.77 -0.56
C LEU A 602 -12.36 4.00 -0.14
N LYS A 603 -11.94 5.23 -0.49
CA LYS A 603 -12.73 6.45 -0.23
C LYS A 603 -13.12 7.22 -1.48
N LEU A 604 -14.41 7.38 -1.71
CA LEU A 604 -14.99 8.21 -2.76
C LEU A 604 -15.56 9.49 -2.14
N VAL A 605 -15.11 10.64 -2.62
CA VAL A 605 -15.65 11.96 -2.30
C VAL A 605 -16.16 12.61 -3.59
N VAL A 606 -17.41 13.05 -3.62
CA VAL A 606 -17.99 13.80 -4.73
C VAL A 606 -18.55 15.12 -4.22
N LEU A 607 -17.93 16.21 -4.66
CA LEU A 607 -18.40 17.57 -4.47
C LEU A 607 -19.34 17.92 -5.63
N ASP A 608 -20.61 17.57 -5.50
CA ASP A 608 -21.68 17.74 -6.48
C ASP A 608 -22.00 19.22 -6.78
N ASN A 609 -22.82 19.42 -7.80
CA ASN A 609 -23.33 20.71 -8.22
C ASN A 609 -24.27 21.29 -7.15
N LYS A 610 -23.83 22.41 -6.55
CA LYS A 610 -24.50 23.06 -5.40
C LYS A 610 -25.91 23.57 -5.70
N GLU A 611 -26.15 24.01 -6.92
CA GLU A 611 -27.42 24.61 -7.33
C GLU A 611 -28.40 23.52 -7.76
N ARG A 612 -27.89 22.51 -8.48
CA ARG A 612 -28.68 21.39 -8.98
C ARG A 612 -27.89 20.09 -8.86
N PRO A 613 -28.05 19.35 -7.76
CA PRO A 613 -27.34 18.09 -7.54
C PRO A 613 -27.64 17.03 -8.60
N CYS A 614 -26.80 16.00 -8.67
CA CYS A 614 -27.03 14.84 -9.51
C CYS A 614 -28.33 14.13 -9.11
N SER A 615 -29.02 13.56 -10.10
CA SER A 615 -30.18 12.68 -9.86
C SER A 615 -29.74 11.32 -9.30
N ASP A 616 -30.61 10.66 -8.55
CA ASP A 616 -30.41 9.29 -8.08
C ASP A 616 -30.01 8.33 -9.22
N GLU A 617 -30.67 8.40 -10.38
CA GLU A 617 -30.32 7.60 -11.56
C GLU A 617 -28.87 7.81 -12.02
N THR A 618 -28.36 9.05 -11.91
CA THR A 618 -26.96 9.37 -12.24
C THR A 618 -26.00 8.78 -11.22
N VAL A 619 -26.32 8.92 -9.93
CA VAL A 619 -25.52 8.36 -8.84
C VAL A 619 -25.48 6.83 -8.95
N GLU A 620 -26.62 6.17 -9.20
CA GLU A 620 -26.71 4.72 -9.42
C GLU A 620 -25.77 4.25 -10.52
N LYS A 621 -25.80 4.89 -11.70
CA LYS A 621 -24.92 4.54 -12.83
C LYS A 621 -23.42 4.70 -12.50
N CYS A 622 -23.10 5.62 -11.61
CA CYS A 622 -21.73 5.87 -11.18
C CYS A 622 -21.26 4.77 -10.22
N LEU A 623 -22.04 4.49 -9.17
CA LEU A 623 -21.72 3.50 -8.12
C LEU A 623 -21.80 2.04 -8.62
N ASP A 624 -22.67 1.75 -9.60
CA ASP A 624 -22.89 0.38 -10.07
C ASP A 624 -21.61 -0.28 -10.63
N GLY A 625 -21.36 -1.52 -10.20
CA GLY A 625 -20.20 -2.31 -10.59
C GLY A 625 -18.86 -1.85 -9.98
N LEU A 626 -18.88 -1.01 -8.94
CA LEU A 626 -17.68 -0.53 -8.25
C LEU A 626 -17.78 -0.80 -6.74
N GLU A 627 -16.75 -1.41 -6.16
CA GLU A 627 -16.70 -1.62 -4.71
C GLU A 627 -16.28 -0.31 -4.02
N ILE A 628 -17.11 0.19 -3.11
CA ILE A 628 -16.85 1.44 -2.37
C ILE A 628 -17.05 1.18 -0.88
N ARG A 629 -16.07 1.60 -0.06
CA ARG A 629 -16.07 1.39 1.40
C ARG A 629 -16.43 2.65 2.19
N TYR A 630 -15.94 3.81 1.78
CA TYR A 630 -16.21 5.10 2.41
C TYR A 630 -16.79 6.06 1.36
N LEU A 631 -18.03 6.51 1.55
CA LEU A 631 -18.73 7.37 0.59
C LEU A 631 -19.10 8.71 1.22
N ASP A 632 -18.63 9.77 0.59
CA ASP A 632 -19.04 11.15 0.83
C ASP A 632 -19.50 11.76 -0.50
N TRP A 633 -20.81 11.80 -0.73
CA TRP A 633 -21.38 12.45 -1.90
C TRP A 633 -22.35 13.51 -1.40
N ASN A 634 -22.01 14.78 -1.58
CA ASN A 634 -22.75 15.91 -0.99
C ASN A 634 -24.10 16.23 -1.68
N THR A 635 -24.72 15.24 -2.32
CA THR A 635 -26.09 15.29 -2.84
C THR A 635 -27.06 15.16 -1.67
N PRO A 636 -27.97 16.13 -1.46
CA PRO A 636 -28.97 16.01 -0.43
C PRO A 636 -30.00 14.93 -0.75
N ASP A 637 -30.50 14.26 0.30
CA ASP A 637 -31.65 13.35 0.27
C ASP A 637 -31.53 12.10 -0.62
N LEU A 638 -30.31 11.61 -0.82
CA LEU A 638 -30.05 10.42 -1.64
C LEU A 638 -30.82 9.18 -1.14
N ALA A 639 -31.49 8.45 -2.04
CA ALA A 639 -32.30 7.29 -1.65
C ALA A 639 -31.45 6.10 -1.19
N ALA A 640 -31.99 5.30 -0.27
CA ALA A 640 -31.32 4.08 0.20
C ALA A 640 -31.14 3.04 -0.92
N GLU A 641 -32.08 2.95 -1.85
CA GLU A 641 -31.99 2.05 -3.03
C GLU A 641 -30.78 2.39 -3.90
N THR A 642 -30.55 3.69 -4.14
CA THR A 642 -29.38 4.22 -4.85
C THR A 642 -28.08 3.83 -4.17
N LEU A 643 -28.02 4.00 -2.84
CA LEU A 643 -26.88 3.59 -2.01
C LEU A 643 -26.66 2.07 -2.01
N GLY A 644 -27.72 1.28 -2.20
CA GLY A 644 -27.68 -0.18 -2.32
C GLY A 644 -26.83 -0.70 -3.46
N LYS A 645 -26.41 0.15 -4.42
CA LYS A 645 -25.39 -0.19 -5.43
C LYS A 645 -24.00 -0.36 -4.82
N ALA A 646 -23.70 0.34 -3.73
CA ALA A 646 -22.46 0.23 -2.96
C ALA A 646 -22.69 -0.64 -1.71
N LYS A 647 -22.91 -1.94 -1.90
CA LYS A 647 -23.29 -2.88 -0.82
C LYS A 647 -22.27 -3.01 0.31
N GLU A 648 -21.01 -2.73 -0.02
CA GLU A 648 -19.84 -2.90 0.84
C GLU A 648 -19.50 -1.66 1.68
N LEU A 649 -20.36 -0.62 1.66
CA LEU A 649 -20.16 0.60 2.45
C LEU A 649 -20.00 0.30 3.93
N VAL A 650 -18.96 0.87 4.51
CA VAL A 650 -18.61 0.82 5.94
C VAL A 650 -18.96 2.15 6.61
N GLU A 651 -18.72 3.25 5.90
CA GLU A 651 -18.99 4.60 6.39
C GLU A 651 -19.61 5.47 5.30
N LEU A 652 -20.61 6.26 5.70
CA LEU A 652 -21.42 7.08 4.80
C LEU A 652 -21.65 8.48 5.38
N ASP A 653 -21.30 9.51 4.60
CA ASP A 653 -21.71 10.89 4.85
C ASP A 653 -23.05 11.16 4.13
N LEU A 654 -24.12 11.40 4.89
CA LEU A 654 -25.46 11.69 4.39
C LEU A 654 -25.80 13.17 4.54
N TYR A 655 -26.34 13.76 3.50
CA TYR A 655 -26.75 15.17 3.47
C TYR A 655 -28.27 15.25 3.48
N TRP A 656 -28.84 15.96 4.45
CA TRP A 656 -30.29 16.00 4.66
C TRP A 656 -30.86 17.41 4.49
N SER A 657 -31.86 17.55 3.61
CA SER A 657 -32.52 18.84 3.35
C SER A 657 -33.48 19.27 4.46
N GLY A 658 -33.89 18.34 5.33
CA GLY A 658 -34.93 18.56 6.34
C GLY A 658 -36.26 17.86 6.04
N LEU A 659 -36.37 17.11 4.93
CA LEU A 659 -37.58 16.36 4.57
C LEU A 659 -37.76 15.12 5.45
N ARG A 660 -38.88 15.05 6.18
CA ARG A 660 -39.19 13.89 7.05
C ARG A 660 -39.40 12.60 6.28
N ALA A 661 -39.99 12.66 5.08
CA ALA A 661 -40.25 11.48 4.25
C ALA A 661 -38.95 10.75 3.86
N VAL A 662 -37.89 11.50 3.54
CA VAL A 662 -36.57 10.95 3.22
C VAL A 662 -35.98 10.23 4.43
N MET A 663 -36.03 10.88 5.60
CA MET A 663 -35.60 10.27 6.85
C MET A 663 -36.37 8.97 7.10
N SER A 664 -37.70 9.00 7.06
CA SER A 664 -38.55 7.80 7.18
C SER A 664 -38.15 6.69 6.20
N GLY A 665 -37.82 7.02 4.96
CA GLY A 665 -37.34 6.06 3.96
C GLY A 665 -35.99 5.44 4.32
N TRP A 666 -35.05 6.22 4.87
CA TRP A 666 -33.79 5.67 5.40
C TRP A 666 -34.01 4.73 6.59
N LEU A 667 -35.03 5.01 7.42
CA LEU A 667 -35.38 4.22 8.59
C LEU A 667 -36.21 2.96 8.29
N ASP A 668 -36.67 2.80 7.04
CA ASP A 668 -37.46 1.63 6.65
C ASP A 668 -36.62 0.34 6.76
N THR A 669 -37.31 -0.79 6.94
CA THR A 669 -36.78 -2.14 6.78
C THR A 669 -36.10 -2.39 5.42
N LYS A 670 -36.48 -1.62 4.39
CA LYS A 670 -35.83 -1.61 3.07
C LYS A 670 -34.94 -0.37 2.84
N GLY A 671 -34.72 0.42 3.89
CA GLY A 671 -33.88 1.62 3.90
C GLY A 671 -32.40 1.29 4.03
N LEU A 672 -31.68 1.99 4.90
CA LEU A 672 -30.22 1.82 5.04
C LEU A 672 -29.79 0.46 5.60
N SER A 673 -30.71 -0.29 6.20
CA SER A 673 -30.47 -1.64 6.75
C SER A 673 -30.07 -2.68 5.69
N ILE A 674 -30.28 -2.39 4.40
CA ILE A 674 -29.80 -3.23 3.29
C ILE A 674 -28.27 -3.24 3.19
N LEU A 675 -27.59 -2.23 3.74
CA LEU A 675 -26.14 -2.07 3.75
C LEU A 675 -25.54 -2.77 4.97
N LYS A 676 -25.36 -4.10 4.88
CA LYS A 676 -24.95 -4.96 6.00
C LYS A 676 -23.56 -4.63 6.57
N SER A 677 -22.69 -4.04 5.77
CA SER A 677 -21.34 -3.63 6.17
C SER A 677 -21.30 -2.24 6.81
N LEU A 678 -22.40 -1.48 6.78
CA LEU A 678 -22.44 -0.10 7.26
C LEU A 678 -22.32 -0.06 8.79
N ARG A 679 -21.34 0.69 9.29
CA ARG A 679 -21.06 0.85 10.73
C ARG A 679 -21.26 2.29 11.19
N THR A 680 -20.91 3.26 10.33
CA THR A 680 -20.90 4.68 10.67
C THR A 680 -21.68 5.50 9.66
N ILE A 681 -22.58 6.35 10.15
CA ILE A 681 -23.29 7.35 9.36
C ILE A 681 -22.95 8.73 9.94
N ARG A 682 -22.47 9.64 9.10
CA ARG A 682 -22.29 11.06 9.43
C ARG A 682 -23.40 11.86 8.78
N LEU A 683 -24.30 12.42 9.59
CA LEU A 683 -25.40 13.23 9.07
C LEU A 683 -25.01 14.72 9.02
N HIS A 684 -25.08 15.29 7.83
CA HIS A 684 -24.96 16.72 7.56
C HIS A 684 -26.35 17.32 7.35
N ALA A 685 -26.88 17.96 8.39
CA ALA A 685 -28.18 18.65 8.33
C ALA A 685 -28.00 20.12 7.96
N ARG A 686 -29.02 20.72 7.33
CA ARG A 686 -29.06 22.18 7.12
C ARG A 686 -29.02 22.95 8.46
N PRO A 687 -28.37 24.13 8.49
CA PRO A 687 -28.35 24.99 9.67
C PRO A 687 -29.76 25.29 10.22
N GLY A 688 -29.96 25.05 11.53
CA GLY A 688 -31.21 25.26 12.26
C GLY A 688 -32.11 24.03 12.39
N ARG A 689 -31.66 22.84 11.96
CA ARG A 689 -32.41 21.56 12.08
C ARG A 689 -31.57 20.40 12.61
N GLU A 690 -30.35 20.68 13.09
CA GLU A 690 -29.37 19.69 13.51
C GLU A 690 -29.84 18.90 14.74
N GLU A 691 -30.40 19.58 15.74
CA GLU A 691 -30.83 18.94 17.00
C GLU A 691 -31.98 17.95 16.80
N ALA A 692 -32.98 18.30 15.98
CA ALA A 692 -34.12 17.43 15.70
C ALA A 692 -33.72 16.20 14.86
N GLY A 693 -32.85 16.38 13.84
CA GLY A 693 -32.37 15.28 13.00
C GLY A 693 -31.48 14.30 13.74
N VAL A 694 -30.61 14.79 14.62
CA VAL A 694 -29.71 13.96 15.44
C VAL A 694 -30.49 13.17 16.50
N GLN A 695 -31.53 13.76 17.11
CA GLN A 695 -32.34 13.05 18.11
C GLN A 695 -33.10 11.87 17.49
N LEU A 696 -33.73 12.07 16.33
CA LEU A 696 -34.44 11.02 15.58
C LEU A 696 -33.51 9.87 15.13
N LEU A 697 -32.25 10.15 14.79
CA LEU A 697 -31.26 9.12 14.45
C LEU A 697 -30.67 8.41 15.68
N LYS A 698 -30.53 9.10 16.82
CA LYS A 698 -30.08 8.47 18.08
C LYS A 698 -31.11 7.46 18.58
N ASP A 699 -32.39 7.76 18.45
CA ASP A 699 -33.48 6.84 18.79
C ASP A 699 -33.43 5.57 17.90
N LEU A 700 -32.83 5.65 16.70
CA LEU A 700 -32.67 4.54 15.74
C LEU A 700 -31.57 3.52 16.11
N VAL A 701 -30.43 4.00 16.60
CA VAL A 701 -29.29 3.15 16.99
C VAL A 701 -29.67 2.27 18.19
N VAL A 702 -30.56 2.77 19.05
CA VAL A 702 -31.07 2.05 20.22
C VAL A 702 -32.07 0.95 19.84
N VAL A 703 -32.93 1.18 18.84
CA VAL A 703 -33.96 0.19 18.43
C VAL A 703 -33.38 -0.96 17.60
N SER A 704 -32.29 -0.73 16.86
CA SER A 704 -31.68 -1.74 15.99
C SER A 704 -30.76 -2.74 16.72
N ASN A 705 -30.51 -2.56 18.02
CA ASN A 705 -29.54 -3.36 18.78
C ASN A 705 -30.06 -3.84 20.16
N PRO A 706 -31.13 -4.66 20.24
CA PRO A 706 -31.73 -5.06 21.52
C PRO A 706 -30.97 -6.17 22.27
N GLY A 707 -29.63 -6.28 22.18
CA GLY A 707 -28.92 -7.48 22.65
C GLY A 707 -27.45 -7.36 23.09
N GLN A 708 -26.89 -6.18 23.34
CA GLN A 708 -25.53 -6.07 23.93
C GLN A 708 -25.54 -5.47 25.35
N PRO A 709 -24.73 -6.01 26.28
CA PRO A 709 -24.63 -5.49 27.65
C PRO A 709 -23.97 -4.11 27.69
N GLU A 710 -24.32 -3.35 28.74
CA GLU A 710 -24.06 -1.91 28.94
C GLU A 710 -22.57 -1.47 29.03
N SER A 711 -21.58 -2.34 28.77
CA SER A 711 -20.16 -2.01 28.97
C SER A 711 -19.44 -1.33 27.79
N ASP A 712 -20.04 -1.24 26.60
CA ASP A 712 -19.41 -0.60 25.41
C ASP A 712 -19.70 0.90 25.26
N ARG A 713 -19.94 1.59 26.37
CA ARG A 713 -20.18 3.04 26.37
C ARG A 713 -18.88 3.84 26.43
N ALA A 714 -18.04 3.73 25.40
CA ALA A 714 -16.97 4.70 25.18
C ALA A 714 -16.75 4.99 23.69
N LEU A 715 -16.68 6.28 23.37
CA LEU A 715 -16.28 6.91 22.10
C LEU A 715 -17.36 7.09 21.02
N ARG A 716 -18.17 8.14 21.18
CA ARG A 716 -18.71 8.92 20.04
C ARG A 716 -18.52 10.40 20.31
N LYS A 717 -17.42 10.96 19.80
CA LYS A 717 -17.11 12.39 19.87
C LYS A 717 -17.77 13.06 18.66
N VAL A 718 -18.89 13.75 18.89
CA VAL A 718 -19.42 14.73 17.93
C VAL A 718 -18.48 15.94 18.03
N ILE A 719 -17.74 16.23 16.95
CA ILE A 719 -16.91 17.43 16.86
C ILE A 719 -17.71 18.47 16.06
N PRO A 720 -18.16 19.57 16.67
CA PRO A 720 -18.68 20.70 15.93
C PRO A 720 -17.55 21.34 15.13
N ALA A 721 -17.77 21.58 13.84
CA ALA A 721 -16.82 22.29 13.00
C ALA A 721 -16.70 23.76 13.44
N ASP A 722 -15.50 24.17 13.82
CA ASP A 722 -15.15 25.52 14.23
C ASP A 722 -15.14 26.48 13.02
N LYS A 723 -15.94 27.55 13.09
CA LYS A 723 -16.07 28.59 12.06
C LYS A 723 -15.44 29.87 12.58
N ASN A 724 -14.22 30.19 12.17
CA ASN A 724 -13.74 31.56 12.21
C ASN A 724 -12.56 31.81 11.24
N LYS A 725 -12.87 32.30 10.04
CA LYS A 725 -11.98 33.20 9.27
C LYS A 725 -12.83 34.22 8.52
N LYS A 726 -12.81 35.47 9.00
CA LYS A 726 -13.33 36.64 8.28
C LYS A 726 -12.42 36.94 7.07
N PRO A 727 -12.96 37.27 5.89
CA PRO A 727 -12.16 37.87 4.81
C PRO A 727 -11.84 39.33 5.17
N GLN A 728 -10.55 39.70 5.16
CA GLN A 728 -10.12 41.09 5.14
C GLN A 728 -10.31 41.65 3.73
N ALA A 729 -11.09 42.73 3.63
CA ALA A 729 -11.18 43.56 2.44
C ALA A 729 -9.87 44.34 2.28
N SER A 730 -9.18 44.15 1.17
CA SER A 730 -8.08 45.03 0.74
C SER A 730 -8.65 46.10 -0.20
N SER A 731 -8.47 47.35 0.21
CA SER A 731 -8.75 48.59 -0.51
C SER A 731 -8.16 48.60 -1.92
N GLY A 732 -9.01 48.85 -2.91
CA GLY A 732 -8.60 49.17 -4.27
C GLY A 732 -7.99 50.58 -4.33
N ALA A 733 -6.79 50.68 -4.90
CA ALA A 733 -6.22 51.93 -5.38
C ALA A 733 -6.41 51.95 -6.90
N GLU A 734 -7.29 52.83 -7.37
CA GLU A 734 -7.51 53.10 -8.79
C GLU A 734 -6.29 53.85 -9.36
N GLY A 735 -5.54 53.19 -10.23
CA GLY A 735 -4.52 53.81 -11.08
C GLY A 735 -5.10 54.02 -12.47
N ARG A 736 -5.11 55.29 -12.91
CA ARG A 736 -5.40 55.73 -14.28
C ARG A 736 -4.31 55.24 -15.26
N SER A 737 -4.74 54.79 -16.45
CA SER A 737 -3.97 54.83 -17.71
C SER A 737 -4.97 54.57 -18.84
N ASP A 738 -5.37 55.59 -19.60
CA ASP A 738 -4.69 56.17 -20.76
C ASP A 738 -4.70 55.24 -21.98
N ASP A 739 -5.47 55.67 -22.99
CA ASP A 739 -5.87 54.92 -24.17
C ASP A 739 -4.71 54.78 -25.17
N SER A 740 -4.24 53.56 -25.40
CA SER A 740 -3.62 53.18 -26.67
C SER A 740 -3.94 51.73 -27.03
N ASN A 741 -4.59 51.58 -28.17
CA ASN A 741 -5.32 50.39 -28.62
C ASN A 741 -4.40 49.27 -29.20
N ASP A 742 -3.11 49.23 -28.81
CA ASP A 742 -2.10 48.28 -29.33
C ASP A 742 -1.71 47.18 -28.32
N SER A 743 -2.15 47.28 -27.06
CA SER A 743 -1.78 46.35 -25.97
C SER A 743 -2.54 45.01 -25.97
N THR A 744 -3.42 44.77 -26.95
CA THR A 744 -4.36 43.63 -27.00
C THR A 744 -4.02 42.57 -28.06
N LEU A 745 -2.92 42.72 -28.79
CA LEU A 745 -2.52 41.78 -29.84
C LEU A 745 -1.47 40.77 -29.34
N PRO A 746 -1.59 39.47 -29.67
CA PRO A 746 -0.59 38.47 -29.32
C PRO A 746 0.72 38.70 -30.08
N HIS A 747 1.85 38.34 -29.47
CA HIS A 747 3.17 38.53 -30.07
C HIS A 747 3.27 37.84 -31.45
N PRO A 748 3.78 38.51 -32.52
CA PRO A 748 3.82 37.94 -33.87
C PRO A 748 4.51 36.57 -33.96
N TRP A 749 5.61 36.42 -33.23
CA TRP A 749 6.34 35.15 -33.09
C TRP A 749 5.47 33.99 -32.58
N ILE A 750 4.71 34.16 -31.48
CA ILE A 750 3.87 33.06 -30.96
C ILE A 750 2.72 32.75 -31.90
N LYS A 751 2.19 33.76 -32.60
CA LYS A 751 1.18 33.57 -33.64
C LYS A 751 1.73 32.70 -34.78
N ALA A 752 2.95 32.98 -35.25
CA ALA A 752 3.62 32.17 -36.27
C ALA A 752 3.88 30.73 -35.81
N ALA A 753 4.35 30.55 -34.57
CA ALA A 753 4.61 29.23 -34.00
C ALA A 753 3.32 28.40 -33.83
N LYS A 754 2.22 29.03 -33.38
CA LYS A 754 0.90 28.37 -33.31
C LYS A 754 0.41 27.93 -34.68
N ALA A 755 0.51 28.80 -35.69
CA ALA A 755 0.12 28.47 -37.07
C ALA A 755 0.93 27.28 -37.61
N MET A 756 2.23 27.22 -37.31
CA MET A 756 3.08 26.08 -37.64
C MET A 756 2.64 24.80 -36.92
N GLY A 757 2.32 24.88 -35.62
CA GLY A 757 1.79 23.75 -34.86
C GLY A 757 0.47 23.22 -35.43
N GLU A 758 -0.46 24.11 -35.77
CA GLU A 758 -1.73 23.75 -36.42
C GLU A 758 -1.50 23.10 -37.79
N TRP A 759 -0.58 23.63 -38.59
CA TRP A 759 -0.18 23.03 -39.86
C TRP A 759 0.34 21.60 -39.69
N LEU A 760 1.20 21.34 -38.69
CA LEU A 760 1.69 19.98 -38.39
C LEU A 760 0.57 19.01 -37.95
N VAL A 761 -0.40 19.48 -37.18
CA VAL A 761 -1.56 18.66 -36.78
C VAL A 761 -2.44 18.35 -37.99
N ASN A 762 -2.63 19.32 -38.90
CA ASN A 762 -3.40 19.10 -40.12
C ASN A 762 -2.73 18.11 -41.07
N LEU A 763 -1.39 18.12 -41.17
CA LEU A 763 -0.64 17.11 -41.91
C LEU A 763 -0.90 15.69 -41.38
N ASP A 764 -1.06 15.52 -40.07
CA ASP A 764 -1.43 14.22 -39.49
C ASP A 764 -2.84 13.79 -39.85
N GLY A 765 -3.78 14.73 -39.92
CA GLY A 765 -5.17 14.44 -40.29
C GLY A 765 -5.32 13.97 -41.74
N ILE A 766 -4.41 14.37 -42.62
CA ILE A 766 -4.35 13.95 -44.03
C ILE A 766 -3.55 12.65 -44.20
N SER A 767 -2.57 12.40 -43.33
CA SER A 767 -1.78 11.15 -43.31
C SER A 767 -2.61 10.00 -42.73
N GLU A 768 -2.67 8.85 -43.43
CA GLU A 768 -3.36 7.63 -42.92
C GLU A 768 -2.72 7.05 -41.64
N ARG A 769 -1.56 7.56 -41.21
CA ARG A 769 -0.89 7.12 -39.98
C ARG A 769 -0.52 8.33 -39.09
N PRO A 770 -1.06 8.41 -37.86
CA PRO A 770 -0.59 9.38 -36.86
C PRO A 770 0.85 9.07 -36.44
N PRO A 771 1.59 10.05 -35.89
CA PRO A 771 2.98 9.85 -35.52
C PRO A 771 3.15 8.76 -34.46
N GLY A 772 4.12 7.88 -34.68
CA GLY A 772 4.51 6.83 -33.75
C GLY A 772 5.01 7.40 -32.42
N ARG A 773 4.91 6.63 -31.34
CA ARG A 773 5.38 7.08 -30.00
C ARG A 773 6.88 7.41 -29.96
N ASP A 774 7.66 6.77 -30.82
CA ASP A 774 9.09 6.98 -31.05
C ASP A 774 9.41 8.28 -31.80
N GLN A 775 8.42 8.83 -32.52
CA GLN A 775 8.56 10.11 -33.21
C GLN A 775 8.28 11.31 -32.30
N LEU A 776 7.48 11.13 -31.24
CA LEU A 776 7.17 12.20 -30.29
C LEU A 776 8.42 12.63 -29.50
N VAL A 777 8.56 13.94 -29.27
CA VAL A 777 9.69 14.49 -28.52
C VAL A 777 9.37 14.54 -27.03
N LYS A 778 10.24 13.96 -26.21
CA LYS A 778 10.09 13.92 -24.76
C LYS A 778 10.75 15.14 -24.12
N ILE A 779 10.00 15.90 -23.34
CA ILE A 779 10.50 17.11 -22.69
C ILE A 779 10.26 16.98 -21.19
N ALA A 780 11.29 17.10 -20.36
CA ALA A 780 11.13 17.31 -18.93
C ALA A 780 10.94 18.81 -18.65
N LEU A 781 9.79 19.17 -18.08
CA LEU A 781 9.52 20.50 -17.56
C LEU A 781 9.75 20.50 -16.05
N LEU A 782 10.83 21.13 -15.61
CA LEU A 782 11.22 21.22 -14.20
C LEU A 782 10.79 22.59 -13.65
N ASP A 783 9.61 22.64 -13.04
CA ASP A 783 8.99 23.88 -12.54
C ASP A 783 8.03 23.55 -11.39
N ASP A 784 7.04 24.37 -11.11
CA ASP A 784 6.17 24.29 -9.95
C ASP A 784 5.00 23.30 -10.07
N GLY A 785 5.03 22.48 -11.12
CA GLY A 785 3.97 21.57 -11.56
C GLY A 785 3.18 22.10 -12.76
N VAL A 786 2.27 21.27 -13.28
CA VAL A 786 1.34 21.56 -14.36
C VAL A 786 -0.06 21.14 -13.93
N ASP A 787 -1.03 22.04 -14.08
CA ASP A 787 -2.45 21.72 -14.05
C ASP A 787 -2.88 21.10 -15.39
N PRO A 788 -3.26 19.81 -15.44
CA PRO A 788 -3.63 19.15 -16.70
C PRO A 788 -4.87 19.75 -17.38
N THR A 789 -5.70 20.47 -16.62
CA THR A 789 -6.92 21.10 -17.15
C THR A 789 -6.64 22.43 -17.84
N PHE A 790 -5.47 23.04 -17.61
CA PHE A 790 -5.09 24.33 -18.17
C PHE A 790 -5.00 24.26 -19.70
N HIS A 791 -6.00 24.79 -20.42
CA HIS A 791 -6.06 24.80 -21.90
C HIS A 791 -5.74 23.45 -22.57
N GLY A 792 -6.14 22.35 -21.95
CA GLY A 792 -5.99 20.99 -22.49
C GLY A 792 -4.55 20.45 -22.53
N VAL A 793 -3.61 21.05 -21.77
CA VAL A 793 -2.21 20.58 -21.71
C VAL A 793 -2.08 19.14 -21.21
N GLY A 794 -3.06 18.64 -20.45
CA GLY A 794 -3.10 17.27 -19.93
C GLY A 794 -2.92 16.18 -20.99
N ARG A 795 -3.35 16.43 -22.22
CA ARG A 795 -3.22 15.50 -23.35
C ARG A 795 -1.77 15.24 -23.76
N TYR A 796 -0.88 16.17 -23.43
CA TYR A 796 0.54 16.12 -23.77
C TYR A 796 1.39 15.62 -22.60
N LEU A 797 0.81 15.39 -21.42
CA LEU A 797 1.56 14.94 -20.26
C LEU A 797 1.94 13.45 -20.35
N ALA A 798 3.05 13.10 -19.71
CA ALA A 798 3.59 11.75 -19.69
C ALA A 798 3.55 11.11 -18.29
N HIS A 799 3.69 9.79 -18.29
CA HIS A 799 3.94 8.93 -17.13
C HIS A 799 5.29 8.22 -17.38
N PRO A 800 6.19 7.99 -16.40
CA PRO A 800 6.02 8.04 -14.94
C PRO A 800 6.03 9.44 -14.33
N ARG A 801 5.59 9.53 -13.07
CA ARG A 801 5.51 10.76 -12.28
C ARG A 801 6.83 11.08 -11.59
N TRP A 802 7.00 12.36 -11.25
CA TRP A 802 8.03 12.81 -10.32
C TRP A 802 7.77 12.25 -8.90
N PRO A 803 8.77 11.66 -8.21
CA PRO A 803 8.64 11.09 -6.87
C PRO A 803 7.99 12.00 -5.82
N ARG A 804 7.37 11.36 -4.83
CA ARG A 804 6.75 12.02 -3.67
C ARG A 804 7.79 12.27 -2.58
N ASP A 805 7.87 13.51 -2.10
CA ASP A 805 8.43 13.75 -0.76
C ASP A 805 7.44 13.25 0.29
N SER A 806 7.95 12.67 1.38
CA SER A 806 7.25 11.94 2.47
C SER A 806 6.18 12.72 3.25
N SER A 807 5.71 13.85 2.75
CA SER A 807 4.65 14.67 3.32
C SER A 807 3.27 14.01 3.21
N SER A 808 2.52 14.08 4.32
CA SER A 808 1.24 13.41 4.55
C SER A 808 0.06 13.93 3.70
N ASP A 809 0.26 14.96 2.88
CA ASP A 809 -0.83 15.61 2.14
C ASP A 809 -1.01 14.95 0.75
N PRO A 810 -2.18 14.36 0.42
CA PRO A 810 -2.47 13.69 -0.86
C PRO A 810 -2.62 14.65 -2.05
N LYS A 811 -1.91 15.77 -2.08
CA LYS A 811 -1.95 16.67 -3.24
C LYS A 811 -1.33 15.99 -4.46
N PRO A 812 -1.91 16.12 -5.66
CA PRO A 812 -1.30 15.56 -6.86
C PRO A 812 0.09 16.17 -7.09
N LEU A 813 1.12 15.32 -7.11
CA LEU A 813 2.54 15.67 -7.32
C LEU A 813 2.82 16.45 -8.60
N PHE A 814 1.92 16.41 -9.57
CA PHE A 814 2.04 17.19 -10.79
C PHE A 814 1.35 18.54 -10.69
N LEU A 815 0.41 18.79 -9.76
CA LEU A 815 -0.42 19.99 -9.81
C LEU A 815 0.42 21.26 -9.58
N SER A 816 0.28 22.24 -10.47
CA SER A 816 1.01 23.51 -10.38
C SER A 816 0.64 24.28 -9.12
N SER A 817 1.64 24.82 -8.42
CA SER A 817 1.42 25.60 -7.19
C SER A 817 0.98 27.06 -7.46
N LYS A 818 1.48 27.67 -8.54
CA LYS A 818 1.26 29.07 -8.93
C LYS A 818 0.77 29.21 -10.38
N GLN A 819 0.37 28.11 -11.02
CA GLN A 819 0.04 28.02 -12.45
C GLN A 819 1.20 28.36 -13.40
N HIS A 820 2.44 28.47 -12.89
CA HIS A 820 3.57 28.89 -13.71
C HIS A 820 3.96 27.80 -14.70
N GLY A 821 4.25 26.59 -14.24
CA GLY A 821 4.56 25.48 -15.12
C GLY A 821 3.41 25.12 -16.08
N SER A 822 2.15 25.33 -15.70
CA SER A 822 1.01 25.18 -16.61
C SER A 822 1.09 26.09 -17.84
N LYS A 823 1.44 27.36 -17.62
CA LYS A 823 1.64 28.35 -18.69
C LYS A 823 2.82 27.97 -19.59
N LEU A 824 3.91 27.48 -19.01
CA LEU A 824 5.08 27.03 -19.76
C LEU A 824 4.79 25.78 -20.60
N ALA A 825 4.11 24.78 -20.03
CA ALA A 825 3.65 23.60 -20.76
C ALA A 825 2.75 23.98 -21.95
N TRP A 826 1.88 24.98 -21.75
CA TRP A 826 1.05 25.51 -22.82
C TRP A 826 1.86 26.18 -23.93
N LEU A 827 2.91 26.94 -23.60
CA LEU A 827 3.80 27.54 -24.61
C LEU A 827 4.52 26.45 -25.41
N ILE A 828 5.12 25.47 -24.73
CA ILE A 828 5.83 24.34 -25.34
C ILE A 828 4.93 23.63 -26.36
N LYS A 829 3.74 23.19 -25.93
CA LYS A 829 2.82 22.47 -26.83
C LYS A 829 2.26 23.35 -27.95
N SER A 830 2.23 24.66 -27.77
CA SER A 830 1.74 25.60 -28.79
C SER A 830 2.77 25.83 -29.89
N VAL A 831 4.06 25.63 -29.61
CA VAL A 831 5.12 25.62 -30.64
C VAL A 831 5.22 24.24 -31.29
N CYS A 832 5.24 23.17 -30.50
CA CYS A 832 5.29 21.80 -31.01
C CYS A 832 4.19 20.93 -30.37
N PRO A 833 3.13 20.57 -31.11
CA PRO A 833 2.06 19.71 -30.60
C PRO A 833 2.45 18.22 -30.55
N HIS A 834 3.65 17.85 -31.01
CA HIS A 834 4.13 16.46 -31.08
C HIS A 834 5.08 16.11 -29.94
N VAL A 835 4.70 16.52 -28.74
CA VAL A 835 5.52 16.39 -27.53
C VAL A 835 4.87 15.48 -26.48
N ARG A 836 5.71 14.91 -25.62
CA ARG A 836 5.32 14.31 -24.34
C ARG A 836 6.06 15.01 -23.20
N ILE A 837 5.31 15.68 -22.33
CA ILE A 837 5.83 16.52 -21.26
C ILE A 837 5.87 15.72 -19.95
N TYR A 838 7.08 15.52 -19.43
CA TYR A 838 7.38 14.91 -18.14
C TYR A 838 7.49 16.03 -17.11
N VAL A 839 6.68 16.01 -16.05
CA VAL A 839 6.59 17.11 -15.09
C VAL A 839 7.41 16.78 -13.85
N GLY A 840 8.52 17.48 -13.64
CA GLY A 840 9.29 17.46 -12.40
C GLY A 840 8.90 18.65 -11.52
N LYS A 841 8.17 18.39 -10.43
CA LYS A 841 7.66 19.46 -9.56
C LYS A 841 8.68 19.86 -8.49
N LEU A 842 9.15 21.09 -8.57
CA LEU A 842 10.00 21.74 -7.58
C LEU A 842 9.12 22.47 -6.54
N THR A 843 9.49 22.39 -5.27
CA THR A 843 8.77 23.07 -4.18
C THR A 843 9.51 24.32 -3.79
N TYR A 844 8.84 25.47 -3.89
CA TYR A 844 9.42 26.74 -3.45
C TYR A 844 9.46 26.83 -1.92
N GLU A 845 10.60 27.22 -1.37
CA GLU A 845 10.75 27.58 0.03
C GLU A 845 9.94 28.86 0.32
N SER A 846 9.35 28.95 1.51
CA SER A 846 8.43 30.03 1.88
C SER A 846 9.04 31.42 1.66
N ASP A 847 8.17 32.33 1.22
CA ASP A 847 8.42 33.70 0.78
C ASP A 847 9.11 34.55 1.89
N ASN A 848 10.44 34.52 1.97
CA ASN A 848 11.24 35.34 2.88
C ASN A 848 11.29 36.83 2.45
N GLY A 849 10.27 37.33 1.75
CA GLY A 849 10.22 38.70 1.21
C GLY A 849 11.22 38.96 0.07
N LEU A 850 11.93 37.93 -0.41
CA LEU A 850 12.75 38.00 -1.61
C LEU A 850 11.86 37.77 -2.82
N ARG A 851 11.82 38.71 -3.77
CA ARG A 851 11.06 38.56 -5.04
C ARG A 851 11.52 37.39 -5.92
N GLN A 852 12.56 36.63 -5.51
CA GLN A 852 13.12 35.50 -6.24
C GLN A 852 12.59 34.18 -5.69
N ARG A 853 12.25 33.27 -6.60
CA ARG A 853 11.76 31.93 -6.25
C ARG A 853 12.93 31.06 -5.80
N SER A 854 13.08 30.83 -4.50
CA SER A 854 14.06 29.88 -3.96
C SER A 854 13.45 28.49 -3.84
N PHE A 855 14.15 27.48 -4.36
CA PHE A 855 13.91 26.07 -4.08
C PHE A 855 15.27 25.41 -3.81
N SER A 856 15.29 24.24 -3.19
CA SER A 856 16.55 23.55 -2.85
C SER A 856 17.28 23.04 -4.11
N LEU A 857 18.59 23.29 -4.21
CA LEU A 857 19.43 22.77 -5.29
C LEU A 857 19.41 21.23 -5.35
N LYS A 858 19.23 20.56 -4.20
CA LYS A 858 19.04 19.11 -4.13
C LYS A 858 17.79 18.65 -4.90
N GLN A 859 16.68 19.39 -4.82
CA GLN A 859 15.47 19.07 -5.58
C GLN A 859 15.69 19.22 -7.09
N ALA A 860 16.40 20.26 -7.54
CA ALA A 860 16.75 20.39 -8.96
C ALA A 860 17.67 19.28 -9.44
N LYS A 861 18.70 18.92 -8.66
CA LYS A 861 19.60 17.80 -8.93
C LYS A 861 18.79 16.50 -9.12
N ASP A 862 17.95 16.15 -8.15
CA ASP A 862 17.16 14.93 -8.21
C ASP A 862 16.18 14.93 -9.41
N ALA A 863 15.64 16.11 -9.76
CA ALA A 863 14.76 16.31 -10.91
C ALA A 863 15.44 16.11 -12.26
N ILE A 864 16.69 16.59 -12.38
CA ILE A 864 17.53 16.34 -13.55
C ILE A 864 17.87 14.85 -13.65
N ASP A 865 18.30 14.23 -12.56
CA ASP A 865 18.63 12.79 -12.55
C ASP A 865 17.42 11.93 -12.95
N TRP A 866 16.21 12.30 -12.50
CA TRP A 866 14.98 11.63 -12.92
C TRP A 866 14.66 11.84 -14.40
N ALA A 867 14.85 13.06 -14.92
CA ALA A 867 14.67 13.33 -16.34
C ALA A 867 15.64 12.49 -17.20
N VAL A 868 16.90 12.36 -16.77
CA VAL A 868 17.91 11.48 -17.39
C VAL A 868 17.43 10.02 -17.38
N ARG A 869 16.94 9.50 -16.24
CA ARG A 869 16.40 8.14 -16.16
C ARG A 869 15.17 7.93 -17.05
N CYS A 870 14.34 8.96 -17.23
CA CYS A 870 13.20 8.94 -18.15
C CYS A 870 13.61 8.98 -19.64
N LYS A 871 14.92 9.20 -19.93
CA LYS A 871 15.48 9.33 -21.28
C LYS A 871 14.70 10.36 -22.10
N VAL A 872 14.54 11.55 -21.52
CA VAL A 872 13.96 12.69 -22.23
C VAL A 872 14.94 13.23 -23.27
N ASP A 873 14.42 13.95 -24.26
CA ASP A 873 15.22 14.58 -25.30
C ASP A 873 15.66 15.99 -24.89
N ILE A 874 14.79 16.68 -24.13
CA ILE A 874 14.97 18.06 -23.71
C ILE A 874 14.64 18.20 -22.22
N ILE A 875 15.41 19.01 -21.49
CA ILE A 875 15.10 19.50 -20.14
C ILE A 875 14.90 21.03 -20.22
N SER A 876 13.74 21.51 -19.77
CA SER A 876 13.40 22.92 -19.67
C SER A 876 13.42 23.36 -18.20
N MET A 877 14.33 24.27 -17.87
CA MET A 877 14.54 24.83 -16.52
C MET A 877 14.25 26.33 -16.51
N SER A 878 12.98 26.70 -16.38
CA SER A 878 12.53 28.10 -16.44
C SER A 878 12.69 28.83 -15.10
N TRP A 879 13.79 28.56 -14.40
CA TRP A 879 14.16 29.13 -13.10
C TRP A 879 15.66 29.43 -13.06
N SER A 880 16.06 30.32 -12.16
CA SER A 880 17.45 30.70 -11.94
C SER A 880 17.71 30.86 -10.45
N VAL A 881 18.80 30.30 -9.94
CA VAL A 881 19.22 30.44 -8.53
C VAL A 881 20.45 31.31 -8.44
N ARG A 882 20.42 32.32 -7.57
CA ARG A 882 21.57 33.18 -7.31
C ARG A 882 22.61 32.46 -6.45
N LYS A 883 23.86 32.42 -6.91
CA LYS A 883 24.99 31.96 -6.10
C LYS A 883 25.31 33.04 -5.06
N LEU A 884 25.17 32.71 -3.78
CA LEU A 884 25.51 33.64 -2.69
C LEU A 884 27.00 33.49 -2.37
N SER A 885 27.74 34.59 -2.37
CA SER A 885 29.20 34.61 -2.18
C SER A 885 29.67 34.33 -0.73
N GLU A 886 28.77 34.25 0.25
CA GLU A 886 29.14 34.30 1.69
C GLU A 886 28.40 33.29 2.61
N LYS A 887 28.11 32.05 2.18
CA LYS A 887 27.69 30.98 3.11
C LYS A 887 28.75 29.89 3.23
N LYS A 888 29.35 29.74 4.41
CA LYS A 888 30.08 28.52 4.83
C LYS A 888 29.05 27.42 5.11
N GLY A 889 29.06 26.33 4.34
CA GLY A 889 28.19 25.14 4.54
C GLY A 889 27.89 24.35 3.25
N ASN A 890 26.96 23.37 3.34
CA ASN A 890 26.55 22.39 2.31
C ASN A 890 26.17 22.94 0.91
N GLN A 891 26.13 24.26 0.70
CA GLN A 891 25.72 24.84 -0.59
C GLN A 891 26.75 24.59 -1.70
N ALA A 892 28.04 24.58 -1.38
CA ALA A 892 29.08 24.26 -2.36
C ALA A 892 28.92 22.81 -2.88
N ASP A 893 28.73 21.86 -1.96
CA ASP A 893 28.48 20.45 -2.26
C ASP A 893 27.20 20.28 -3.08
N ASP A 894 26.12 21.01 -2.75
CA ASP A 894 24.87 20.99 -3.50
C ASP A 894 25.03 21.57 -4.93
N ILE A 895 25.85 22.61 -5.11
CA ILE A 895 26.18 23.18 -6.43
C ILE A 895 27.00 22.17 -7.25
N GLU A 896 28.00 21.52 -6.64
CA GLU A 896 28.80 20.48 -7.30
C GLU A 896 27.96 19.27 -7.69
N ALA A 897 27.05 18.84 -6.81
CA ALA A 897 26.11 17.77 -7.09
C ALA A 897 25.14 18.13 -8.25
N LEU A 898 24.65 19.37 -8.28
CA LEU A 898 23.82 19.87 -9.38
C LEU A 898 24.61 19.90 -10.69
N LYS A 899 25.85 20.42 -10.68
CA LYS A 899 26.74 20.45 -11.85
C LYS A 899 27.00 19.04 -12.39
N THR A 900 27.29 18.09 -11.50
CA THR A 900 27.46 16.67 -11.85
C THR A 900 26.23 16.10 -12.55
N SER A 901 25.02 16.46 -12.09
CA SER A 901 23.77 16.00 -12.70
C SER A 901 23.56 16.60 -14.10
N ILE A 902 23.91 17.87 -14.29
CA ILE A 902 23.90 18.53 -15.61
C ILE A 902 24.93 17.89 -16.56
N ASP A 903 26.13 17.58 -16.07
CA ASP A 903 27.16 16.90 -16.88
C ASP A 903 26.69 15.50 -17.30
N ASN A 904 26.01 14.77 -16.41
CA ASN A 904 25.44 13.47 -16.71
C ASN A 904 24.31 13.57 -17.75
N ALA A 905 23.46 14.58 -17.67
CA ALA A 905 22.43 14.85 -18.68
C ALA A 905 23.03 15.21 -20.05
N SER A 906 24.09 16.02 -20.06
CA SER A 906 24.85 16.35 -21.27
C SER A 906 25.49 15.10 -21.91
N LYS A 907 26.13 14.25 -21.12
CA LYS A 907 26.68 12.95 -21.57
C LYS A 907 25.60 11.99 -22.09
N ALA A 908 24.39 12.10 -21.57
CA ALA A 908 23.22 11.37 -22.07
C ALA A 908 22.61 12.00 -23.35
N ASN A 909 23.25 13.03 -23.91
CA ASN A 909 22.86 13.75 -25.13
C ASN A 909 21.47 14.41 -25.02
N ILE A 910 21.18 14.99 -23.85
CA ILE A 910 19.94 15.70 -23.56
C ILE A 910 20.15 17.21 -23.75
N LEU A 911 19.28 17.86 -24.53
CA LEU A 911 19.30 19.32 -24.68
C LEU A 911 18.79 19.99 -23.40
N MET A 912 19.52 20.95 -22.87
CA MET A 912 19.15 21.67 -21.65
C MET A 912 19.00 23.16 -21.92
N PHE A 913 17.80 23.68 -21.68
CA PHE A 913 17.50 25.11 -21.76
C PHE A 913 17.21 25.65 -20.36
N CYS A 914 17.79 26.80 -20.01
CA CYS A 914 17.56 27.47 -18.74
C CYS A 914 17.29 28.96 -18.91
N ALA A 915 16.52 29.53 -18.00
CA ALA A 915 16.28 30.96 -17.97
C ALA A 915 17.58 31.74 -17.70
N ALA A 916 17.81 32.82 -18.44
CA ALA A 916 18.89 33.75 -18.16
C ALA A 916 18.71 34.43 -16.80
N GLY A 917 19.82 34.91 -16.23
CA GLY A 917 19.80 35.67 -14.98
C GLY A 917 18.90 36.91 -15.05
N ASP A 918 18.24 37.23 -13.93
CA ASP A 918 17.30 38.34 -13.81
C ASP A 918 17.77 39.32 -12.74
N ASN A 919 18.27 40.48 -13.14
CA ASN A 919 18.77 41.51 -12.20
C ASN A 919 17.64 42.35 -11.58
N MET A 920 16.38 42.08 -11.93
CA MET A 920 15.18 42.78 -11.46
C MET A 920 15.21 44.30 -11.69
N GLY A 921 15.93 44.75 -12.72
CA GLY A 921 16.15 46.18 -13.01
C GLY A 921 17.23 46.84 -12.16
N ASN A 922 18.01 46.06 -11.39
CA ASN A 922 19.09 46.58 -10.55
C ASN A 922 20.45 46.33 -11.25
N SER A 923 20.92 47.35 -11.97
CA SER A 923 22.12 47.31 -12.84
C SER A 923 23.46 47.21 -12.11
N ARG A 924 23.47 46.98 -10.78
CA ARG A 924 24.67 47.02 -9.93
C ARG A 924 25.17 45.68 -9.39
N SER A 925 24.55 44.54 -9.74
CA SER A 925 24.95 43.27 -9.14
C SER A 925 25.70 42.35 -10.10
N ASP A 926 26.99 42.09 -9.82
CA ASP A 926 27.82 41.04 -10.42
C ASP A 926 27.42 39.62 -9.95
N ASN A 927 26.12 39.39 -9.75
CA ASN A 927 25.62 38.13 -9.23
C ASN A 927 25.78 37.02 -10.27
N GLU A 928 26.41 35.91 -9.88
CA GLU A 928 26.46 34.68 -10.67
C GLU A 928 25.13 33.92 -10.50
N TRP A 929 24.54 33.50 -11.62
CA TRP A 929 23.24 32.83 -11.67
C TRP A 929 23.40 31.42 -12.21
N LEU A 930 22.69 30.47 -11.63
CA LEU A 930 22.77 29.05 -11.98
C LEU A 930 21.41 28.52 -12.47
N PRO A 931 21.38 27.56 -13.42
CA PRO A 931 22.52 26.95 -14.10
C PRO A 931 22.94 27.70 -15.39
N CYS A 932 22.46 28.93 -15.58
CA CYS A 932 22.75 29.71 -16.79
C CYS A 932 24.24 30.07 -16.90
N GLY A 933 24.77 30.07 -18.12
CA GLY A 933 26.18 30.31 -18.39
C GLY A 933 27.10 29.11 -18.18
N TRP A 934 26.56 27.94 -17.80
CA TRP A 934 27.30 26.68 -17.86
C TRP A 934 27.33 26.17 -19.31
N PRO A 935 28.48 25.65 -19.81
CA PRO A 935 28.62 25.27 -21.23
C PRO A 935 27.62 24.22 -21.73
N GLU A 936 27.11 23.38 -20.83
CA GLU A 936 26.17 22.31 -21.15
C GLU A 936 24.73 22.81 -21.28
N THR A 937 24.40 23.99 -20.73
CA THR A 937 23.06 24.59 -20.78
C THR A 937 23.01 25.73 -21.79
N ARG A 938 21.81 25.98 -22.35
CA ARG A 938 21.55 27.17 -23.18
C ARG A 938 20.74 28.16 -22.37
N SER A 939 21.36 29.30 -22.07
CA SER A 939 20.78 30.42 -21.34
C SER A 939 19.89 31.26 -22.26
N ILE A 940 18.61 31.38 -21.91
CA ILE A 940 17.59 32.03 -22.75
C ILE A 940 17.09 33.32 -22.11
N GLY A 941 17.28 34.44 -22.83
CA GLY A 941 16.82 35.77 -22.42
C GLY A 941 15.50 36.19 -23.09
N ALA A 942 14.78 37.11 -22.47
CA ALA A 942 13.51 37.65 -22.96
C ALA A 942 13.67 38.91 -23.84
N THR A 943 12.84 39.01 -24.88
CA THR A 943 12.60 40.25 -25.64
C THR A 943 11.18 40.76 -25.48
N ASP A 944 10.99 42.05 -25.77
CA ASP A 944 9.68 42.64 -26.08
C ASP A 944 9.15 42.21 -27.47
N ARG A 945 8.00 42.75 -27.85
CA ARG A 945 7.32 42.51 -29.14
C ARG A 945 8.02 43.09 -30.37
N TYR A 946 9.02 43.94 -30.17
CA TYR A 946 9.81 44.62 -31.19
C TYR A 946 11.25 44.07 -31.25
N ASN A 947 11.50 42.90 -30.65
CA ASN A 947 12.82 42.26 -30.53
C ASN A 947 13.81 43.03 -29.63
N GLY A 948 13.37 44.00 -28.84
CA GLY A 948 14.17 44.69 -27.84
C GLY A 948 14.45 43.80 -26.64
N ILE A 949 15.72 43.69 -26.22
CA ILE A 949 16.10 42.90 -25.04
C ILE A 949 15.54 43.56 -23.78
N GLN A 950 14.91 42.77 -22.93
CA GLN A 950 14.27 43.26 -21.72
C GLN A 950 15.30 43.79 -20.69
N PRO A 951 15.06 44.93 -20.01
CA PRO A 951 16.04 45.56 -19.11
C PRO A 951 16.49 44.70 -17.93
N TYR A 952 15.63 43.77 -17.49
CA TYR A 952 15.94 42.87 -16.37
C TYR A 952 16.87 41.70 -16.74
N VAL A 953 17.11 41.47 -18.03
CA VAL A 953 17.92 40.33 -18.50
C VAL A 953 19.40 40.60 -18.29
N VAL A 954 20.06 39.73 -17.53
CA VAL A 954 21.52 39.70 -17.43
C VAL A 954 22.08 39.15 -18.74
N GLN A 955 22.55 40.03 -19.62
CA GLN A 955 22.97 39.67 -20.98
C GLN A 955 24.25 38.82 -21.04
N ARG A 956 25.09 38.87 -19.99
CA ARG A 956 26.34 38.11 -19.94
C ARG A 956 26.04 36.61 -19.91
N GLY A 957 26.55 35.88 -20.90
CA GLY A 957 26.35 34.44 -21.00
C GLY A 957 24.95 34.02 -21.46
N VAL A 958 24.20 34.91 -22.13
CA VAL A 958 22.97 34.54 -22.85
C VAL A 958 23.32 33.98 -24.22
N ASP A 959 22.75 32.83 -24.56
CA ASP A 959 22.98 32.15 -25.83
C ASP A 959 22.00 32.64 -26.89
N TYR A 960 20.70 32.70 -26.55
CA TYR A 960 19.63 33.13 -27.46
C TYR A 960 18.58 33.99 -26.75
N TYR A 961 17.92 34.84 -27.53
CA TYR A 961 16.79 35.64 -27.07
C TYR A 961 15.51 35.20 -27.75
N PHE A 962 14.47 34.99 -26.95
CA PHE A 962 13.12 34.68 -27.39
C PHE A 962 12.13 35.70 -26.82
N PRO A 963 10.94 35.83 -27.43
CA PRO A 963 9.85 36.63 -26.87
C PRO A 963 9.54 36.28 -25.41
N GLY A 964 9.46 37.31 -24.56
CA GLY A 964 9.07 37.19 -23.16
C GLY A 964 7.85 38.02 -22.76
N GLU A 965 7.29 38.81 -23.68
CA GLU A 965 6.08 39.61 -23.46
C GLU A 965 4.96 39.29 -24.46
N TYR A 966 3.72 39.56 -24.08
CA TYR A 966 2.50 39.37 -24.86
C TYR A 966 2.28 37.92 -25.36
N LEU A 967 2.72 36.93 -24.57
CA LEU A 967 2.58 35.51 -24.92
C LEU A 967 1.23 34.89 -24.53
N PHE A 968 0.55 35.48 -23.55
CA PHE A 968 -0.67 34.92 -22.95
C PHE A 968 -1.93 35.73 -23.23
N VAL A 969 -1.87 36.66 -24.19
CA VAL A 969 -2.98 37.58 -24.54
C VAL A 969 -4.27 36.83 -24.88
N ASP A 970 -4.15 35.67 -25.56
CA ASP A 970 -5.30 34.84 -25.95
C ASP A 970 -5.90 34.02 -24.79
N ILE A 971 -5.21 33.96 -23.64
CA ILE A 971 -5.55 33.10 -22.50
C ILE A 971 -6.08 33.91 -21.33
N ASP A 972 -5.42 35.02 -21.02
CA ASP A 972 -5.71 35.82 -19.84
C ASP A 972 -5.63 37.30 -20.23
N LYS A 973 -6.73 38.02 -20.01
CA LYS A 973 -6.85 39.45 -20.35
C LYS A 973 -6.25 40.36 -19.27
N SER A 974 -5.60 39.78 -18.25
CA SER A 974 -4.94 40.54 -17.19
C SER A 974 -3.60 41.12 -17.67
N PRO A 975 -3.36 42.43 -17.50
CA PRO A 975 -2.10 43.09 -17.87
C PRO A 975 -0.85 42.45 -17.26
N THR A 976 -0.95 41.96 -16.02
CA THR A 976 0.15 41.29 -15.30
C THR A 976 0.53 39.95 -15.88
N THR A 977 -0.35 39.35 -16.69
CA THR A 977 -0.09 38.06 -17.33
C THR A 977 0.49 38.17 -18.72
N TYR A 978 0.61 39.38 -19.28
CA TYR A 978 1.31 39.57 -20.54
C TYR A 978 2.82 39.38 -20.42
N GLN A 979 3.41 39.47 -19.22
CA GLN A 979 4.84 39.26 -18.99
C GLN A 979 5.13 37.81 -18.61
N ALA A 980 5.73 37.06 -19.54
CA ALA A 980 6.21 35.69 -19.34
C ALA A 980 7.68 35.64 -18.89
N GLY A 981 8.44 36.69 -19.20
CA GLY A 981 9.85 36.83 -18.83
C GLY A 981 10.77 35.78 -19.45
N ASN A 982 11.96 35.63 -18.87
CA ASN A 982 12.94 34.62 -19.28
C ASN A 982 12.36 33.19 -19.21
N SER A 983 11.43 32.94 -18.28
CA SER A 983 10.74 31.66 -18.14
C SER A 983 9.92 31.30 -19.38
N GLY A 984 9.13 32.25 -19.91
CA GLY A 984 8.38 32.08 -21.15
C GLY A 984 9.27 31.90 -22.38
N ALA A 985 10.32 32.73 -22.48
CA ALA A 985 11.33 32.64 -23.52
C ALA A 985 11.98 31.24 -23.56
N THR A 986 12.35 30.69 -22.39
CA THR A 986 12.92 29.33 -22.24
C THR A 986 11.95 28.23 -22.70
N ALA A 987 10.65 28.38 -22.41
CA ALA A 987 9.62 27.43 -22.86
C ALA A 987 9.43 27.47 -24.39
N LEU A 988 9.49 28.66 -25.01
CA LEU A 988 9.47 28.78 -26.47
C LEU A 988 10.70 28.15 -27.13
N ALA A 989 11.90 28.35 -26.56
CA ALA A 989 13.12 27.71 -27.03
C ALA A 989 13.03 26.19 -26.98
N SER A 990 12.52 25.65 -25.86
CA SER A 990 12.30 24.21 -25.69
C SER A 990 11.27 23.66 -26.69
N GLY A 991 10.19 24.41 -26.95
CA GLY A 991 9.19 24.06 -27.95
C GLY A 991 9.73 24.08 -29.38
N LEU A 992 10.57 25.06 -29.73
CA LEU A 992 11.19 25.16 -31.05
C LEU A 992 12.22 24.05 -31.28
N ALA A 993 13.04 23.75 -30.27
CA ALA A 993 13.96 22.62 -30.34
C ALA A 993 13.20 21.29 -30.53
N ALA A 994 12.06 21.12 -29.84
CA ALA A 994 11.19 19.96 -30.05
C ALA A 994 10.59 19.91 -31.46
N LEU A 995 10.19 21.05 -32.03
CA LEU A 995 9.71 21.13 -33.41
C LEU A 995 10.78 20.62 -34.38
N VAL A 996 12.02 21.09 -34.26
CA VAL A 996 13.14 20.66 -35.09
C VAL A 996 13.38 19.15 -34.98
N LEU A 997 13.48 18.63 -33.75
CA LEU A 997 13.70 17.20 -33.52
C LEU A 997 12.54 16.34 -34.05
N PHE A 998 11.30 16.81 -33.91
CA PHE A 998 10.13 16.13 -34.46
C PHE A 998 10.18 16.07 -35.99
N CYS A 999 10.46 17.20 -36.66
CA CYS A 999 10.58 17.23 -38.13
C CYS A 999 11.65 16.26 -38.63
N MET A 1000 12.82 16.22 -37.97
CA MET A 1000 13.90 15.27 -38.29
C MET A 1000 13.44 13.81 -38.12
N ARG A 1001 12.78 13.47 -37.00
CA ARG A 1001 12.28 12.10 -36.73
C ARG A 1001 11.20 11.67 -37.70
N ARG A 1002 10.27 12.57 -38.02
CA ARG A 1002 9.14 12.31 -38.91
C ARG A 1002 9.61 12.00 -40.33
N GLU A 1003 10.58 12.75 -40.81
CA GLU A 1003 11.23 12.54 -42.10
C GLU A 1003 12.35 11.48 -42.07
N LYS A 1004 12.53 10.80 -40.93
CA LYS A 1004 13.54 9.74 -40.71
C LYS A 1004 14.97 10.20 -41.04
N LEU A 1005 15.26 11.48 -40.81
CA LEU A 1005 16.59 12.06 -40.96
C LEU A 1005 17.43 11.76 -39.72
N ALA A 1006 18.73 11.59 -39.91
CA ALA A 1006 19.66 11.32 -38.82
C ALA A 1006 19.79 12.52 -37.89
N ILE A 1007 19.60 12.30 -36.59
CA ILE A 1007 19.92 13.30 -35.57
C ILE A 1007 21.39 13.09 -35.15
N PRO A 1008 22.26 14.12 -35.21
CA PRO A 1008 23.66 14.00 -34.84
C PRO A 1008 23.87 13.57 -33.38
N LYS A 1009 25.03 12.94 -33.13
CA LYS A 1009 25.43 12.50 -31.77
C LYS A 1009 25.63 13.67 -30.80
N ASP A 1010 26.04 14.83 -31.30
CA ASP A 1010 26.10 16.07 -30.53
C ASP A 1010 24.89 16.93 -30.89
N VAL A 1011 23.76 16.63 -30.25
CA VAL A 1011 22.48 17.31 -30.51
C VAL A 1011 22.57 18.78 -30.12
N ALA A 1012 23.38 19.07 -29.10
CA ALA A 1012 23.63 20.39 -28.56
C ALA A 1012 24.22 21.32 -29.62
N LYS A 1013 25.37 20.93 -30.20
CA LYS A 1013 26.04 21.69 -31.26
C LYS A 1013 25.19 21.79 -32.53
N PHE A 1014 24.47 20.73 -32.88
CA PHE A 1014 23.53 20.76 -34.00
C PHE A 1014 22.41 21.77 -33.79
N MET A 1015 21.79 21.78 -32.61
CA MET A 1015 20.72 22.71 -32.29
C MET A 1015 21.23 24.15 -32.32
N ASP A 1016 22.46 24.40 -31.83
CA ASP A 1016 23.05 25.75 -31.88
C ASP A 1016 23.20 26.27 -33.31
N ARG A 1017 23.59 25.40 -34.24
CA ARG A 1017 23.68 25.76 -35.67
C ARG A 1017 22.32 25.98 -36.30
N VAL A 1018 21.33 25.16 -35.95
CA VAL A 1018 19.96 25.37 -36.42
C VAL A 1018 19.44 26.72 -35.93
N MET A 1019 19.57 27.02 -34.63
CA MET A 1019 19.16 28.31 -34.08
C MET A 1019 19.86 29.47 -34.78
N THR A 1020 21.19 29.40 -34.94
CA THR A 1020 22.01 30.50 -35.51
C THR A 1020 21.88 30.66 -37.02
N ASN A 1021 21.86 29.58 -37.79
CA ASN A 1021 21.89 29.67 -39.25
C ASN A 1021 20.49 29.71 -39.88
N VAL A 1022 19.49 29.18 -39.19
CA VAL A 1022 18.12 29.09 -39.71
C VAL A 1022 17.22 30.16 -39.08
N PHE A 1023 17.34 30.40 -37.78
CA PHE A 1023 16.38 31.23 -37.06
C PHE A 1023 16.90 32.60 -36.61
N THR A 1024 18.19 32.91 -36.65
CA THR A 1024 18.67 34.28 -36.35
C THR A 1024 19.07 35.05 -37.62
N SER A 1025 19.12 36.38 -37.52
CA SER A 1025 19.57 37.25 -38.61
C SER A 1025 21.09 37.39 -38.61
N ARG A 1026 21.70 37.61 -39.79
CA ARG A 1026 23.17 37.76 -39.96
C ARG A 1026 23.58 39.23 -40.16
N ASP A 1027 22.79 40.16 -39.65
CA ASP A 1027 22.91 41.58 -40.00
C ASP A 1027 24.01 42.31 -39.21
N GLY A 1028 24.72 41.62 -38.31
CA GLY A 1028 25.90 42.13 -37.59
C GLY A 1028 25.57 43.11 -36.47
N THR A 1029 24.37 43.01 -35.88
CA THR A 1029 23.88 43.90 -34.82
C THR A 1029 23.76 43.15 -33.49
N ASN A 1030 23.53 43.83 -32.36
CA ASN A 1030 23.20 43.15 -31.08
C ASN A 1030 21.93 42.26 -31.14
N LEU A 1031 21.24 42.21 -32.29
CA LEU A 1031 20.10 41.33 -32.58
C LEU A 1031 20.50 39.96 -33.16
N ASP A 1032 21.79 39.68 -33.37
CA ASP A 1032 22.27 38.44 -34.01
C ASP A 1032 21.92 37.15 -33.24
N LYS A 1033 21.52 37.28 -31.96
CA LYS A 1033 21.06 36.18 -31.08
C LYS A 1033 19.54 36.11 -30.91
N VAL A 1034 18.78 37.04 -31.51
CA VAL A 1034 17.32 37.07 -31.41
C VAL A 1034 16.71 36.10 -32.41
N VAL A 1035 15.96 35.13 -31.90
CA VAL A 1035 15.34 34.07 -32.70
C VAL A 1035 14.09 34.60 -33.41
N GLN A 1036 14.16 34.69 -34.73
CA GLN A 1036 13.11 35.15 -35.63
C GLN A 1036 12.12 34.04 -35.96
N SER A 1037 10.89 34.43 -36.27
CA SER A 1037 9.82 33.51 -36.70
C SER A 1037 9.61 33.47 -38.22
N SER A 1038 10.43 34.20 -38.99
CA SER A 1038 10.29 34.35 -40.45
C SER A 1038 10.30 33.02 -41.19
N VAL A 1039 11.12 32.06 -40.75
CA VAL A 1039 11.15 30.70 -41.32
C VAL A 1039 9.85 29.95 -41.07
N LEU A 1040 9.26 30.08 -39.88
CA LEU A 1040 7.97 29.46 -39.56
C LEU A 1040 6.84 30.07 -40.43
N ILE A 1041 6.86 31.39 -40.58
CA ILE A 1041 5.88 32.12 -41.41
C ILE A 1041 5.99 31.67 -42.87
N ARG A 1042 7.21 31.61 -43.43
CA ARG A 1042 7.44 31.15 -44.80
C ARG A 1042 7.01 29.69 -44.99
N ALA A 1043 7.36 28.81 -44.06
CA ALA A 1043 6.96 27.40 -44.14
C ALA A 1043 5.43 27.24 -44.25
N VAL A 1044 4.67 27.97 -43.43
CA VAL A 1044 3.20 27.91 -43.43
C VAL A 1044 2.61 28.61 -44.66
N ASN A 1045 3.04 29.84 -44.98
CA ASN A 1045 2.47 30.64 -46.07
C ASN A 1045 2.77 30.06 -47.45
N ASP A 1046 3.98 29.54 -47.65
CA ASP A 1046 4.42 28.97 -48.92
C ASP A 1046 3.99 27.49 -49.05
N ASN A 1047 3.28 26.96 -48.05
CA ASN A 1047 2.84 25.57 -47.94
C ASN A 1047 3.98 24.57 -48.20
N MET A 1048 5.13 24.86 -47.59
CA MET A 1048 6.39 24.13 -47.75
C MET A 1048 6.23 22.66 -47.38
N GLU A 1049 6.78 21.74 -48.17
CA GLU A 1049 6.77 20.32 -47.77
C GLU A 1049 7.57 20.11 -46.48
N LEU A 1050 7.07 19.24 -45.59
CA LEU A 1050 7.76 18.93 -44.33
C LEU A 1050 9.20 18.46 -44.56
N LYS A 1051 9.42 17.71 -45.63
CA LYS A 1051 10.75 17.25 -46.08
C LYS A 1051 11.69 18.39 -46.43
N GLU A 1052 11.20 19.47 -47.06
CA GLU A 1052 12.03 20.63 -47.37
C GLU A 1052 12.45 21.34 -46.07
N LEU A 1053 11.51 21.54 -45.15
CA LEU A 1053 11.80 22.16 -43.86
C LEU A 1053 12.79 21.32 -43.03
N ALA A 1054 12.57 20.01 -42.95
CA ALA A 1054 13.48 19.09 -42.27
C ALA A 1054 14.85 19.05 -42.97
N GLY A 1055 14.89 19.16 -44.30
CA GLY A 1055 16.12 19.29 -45.09
C GLY A 1055 16.93 20.53 -44.71
N LYS A 1056 16.28 21.68 -44.48
CA LYS A 1056 16.94 22.92 -44.01
C LYS A 1056 17.61 22.72 -42.65
N PHE A 1057 16.98 21.97 -41.75
CA PHE A 1057 17.58 21.61 -40.46
C PHE A 1057 18.72 20.62 -40.63
N SER A 1058 18.51 19.55 -41.39
CA SER A 1058 19.53 18.52 -41.67
C SER A 1058 20.76 19.08 -42.38
N ALA A 1059 20.64 20.16 -43.15
CA ALA A 1059 21.77 20.83 -43.79
C ALA A 1059 22.74 21.48 -42.79
N GLN A 1060 22.36 21.61 -41.52
CA GLN A 1060 23.23 22.14 -40.45
C GLN A 1060 24.14 21.08 -39.82
N PHE A 1061 24.06 19.84 -40.32
CA PHE A 1061 24.94 18.74 -39.95
C PHE A 1061 26.37 19.02 -40.45
N ASP A 1062 27.37 18.90 -39.58
CA ASP A 1062 28.74 18.61 -40.04
C ASP A 1062 28.84 17.09 -40.12
N GLY A 1063 29.35 16.58 -41.25
CA GLY A 1063 29.58 15.16 -41.49
C GLY A 1063 30.31 14.46 -40.35
#